data_AF-X5YD61-F1
#
_entry.id   AF-X5YD61-F1
#
_cell.length_a   1.000
_cell.length_b   1.000
_cell.length_c   1.000
_cell.angle_alpha   90.00
_cell.angle_beta   90.00
_cell.angle_gamma   90.00
#
_symmetry.space_group_name_H-M   'P 1'
#
loop_
_entity.id
_entity.type
_entity.pdbx_description
1 polymer ?
#
loop_
_entity_poly.entity_id
_entity_poly.type
_entity_poly.pdbx_seq_one_letter_code
_entity_poly.pdbx_strand_id
1 'polypeptide(L)'
;MSLTNVTGAGTVSLGSGALGGATGAAFLVTGGSANVSYAGSVTKTTAGNVVSISTRTAGTTTLSGTLSATGGVANGILVNANTGGTINFSGASKILTTGANNAVDLTANTNTAVNFTGGGLAITTTSGTGFNATSNGTGTVTVIGSGNTISTGSGVAVNLDSVAIAAGGVTFASTNKGAGGTSAVILDTVTGSGAIDLGTGALVGGTSAVIRIGDGLGTANSGGTAAFTYAGAITSGSTGQAVNIQDRALTAGNITLSGNITHNAAGQIGILLDDNVAGIITFSGASKSITSTTAAGVSLSDNAGATINFTNGGLVIATTSGAGFSATGPGPAATTGGTMTVQGTGNTIVSGTGTALNVANTTIGAGDVTFRSIASNGAANGIVLNNTGTSGNLVVTGTGATGGSGGTIQNSTGDGVSLTDTQDVSLSNMIISDNAGNGIKGLRVNGVVLNGLTLNSNADANTESGILFNELTGNASHVTTFTNLTVSNSFTHNVQVINSGGTLANLVVSGGTFSNNGASNNAGSDFIFEADGAGVAGAPTMTLTVDGATFTGNNAYPGPGVIPGTGLFVIANDGTVNAHIGETTGNLFNNLNNGINLTQSSNSGAGTGGNLNFTVRNNTVTNSDSTAINVFSSGDLARTLDGIIANNVIGTQGVATSGSRTGNGIRVGHESLGVAKVLIDNNIIQSIGVNGISGGDSVSITQLVQPGTVHATVTNNTIRDNADSRGITVTATFAGAIINADVHANTITNVNNANAIRFLADGLGGADGTINVPQASEAGIETVNGGATALTDTRTFFNQPLPLLPAATP
;
A
#
# COMPACT_ATOMS: atom_id res chain seq x y z
N MET A 1 -50.50 -19.04 -40.27
CA MET A 1 -50.13 -18.39 -41.55
C MET A 1 -48.75 -18.91 -41.96
N SER A 2 -48.54 -19.29 -43.22
CA SER A 2 -47.24 -19.79 -43.71
C SER A 2 -46.88 -19.17 -45.05
N LEU A 3 -45.66 -18.65 -45.18
CA LEU A 3 -45.07 -18.14 -46.41
C LEU A 3 -43.74 -18.86 -46.67
N THR A 4 -43.58 -19.44 -47.86
CA THR A 4 -42.40 -20.24 -48.24
C THR A 4 -41.83 -19.72 -49.56
N ASN A 5 -40.55 -19.36 -49.57
CA ASN A 5 -39.79 -18.91 -50.76
C ASN A 5 -40.44 -17.75 -51.53
N VAL A 6 -41.05 -16.80 -50.82
CA VAL A 6 -41.68 -15.63 -51.44
C VAL A 6 -40.63 -14.61 -51.87
N THR A 7 -40.60 -14.29 -53.16
CA THR A 7 -39.64 -13.35 -53.78
C THR A 7 -40.35 -12.20 -54.48
N GLY A 8 -39.61 -11.15 -54.82
CA GLY A 8 -40.11 -9.98 -55.56
C GLY A 8 -39.91 -8.66 -54.81
N ALA A 9 -39.96 -7.55 -55.55
CA ALA A 9 -39.70 -6.21 -55.01
C ALA A 9 -40.89 -5.61 -54.23
N GLY A 10 -42.09 -6.18 -54.38
CA GLY A 10 -43.30 -5.73 -53.69
C GLY A 10 -43.37 -6.15 -52.22
N THR A 11 -44.30 -5.54 -51.47
CA THR A 11 -44.59 -5.94 -50.09
C THR A 11 -45.82 -6.83 -50.04
N VAL A 12 -45.68 -8.00 -49.44
CA VAL A 12 -46.80 -8.86 -49.05
C VAL A 12 -47.39 -8.30 -47.75
N SER A 13 -48.48 -7.53 -47.87
CA SER A 13 -49.22 -7.00 -46.73
C SER A 13 -50.36 -7.95 -46.35
N LEU A 14 -50.28 -8.53 -45.16
CA LEU A 14 -51.20 -9.57 -44.67
C LEU A 14 -52.38 -9.00 -43.84
N GLY A 15 -52.49 -7.68 -43.73
CA GLY A 15 -53.56 -7.00 -42.99
C GLY A 15 -53.43 -7.07 -41.47
N SER A 16 -54.56 -6.98 -40.76
CA SER A 16 -54.66 -6.83 -39.30
C SER A 16 -55.54 -7.87 -38.59
N GLY A 17 -56.09 -8.86 -39.29
CA GLY A 17 -56.91 -9.91 -38.68
C GLY A 17 -56.11 -10.80 -37.72
N ALA A 18 -56.70 -11.27 -36.62
CA ALA A 18 -55.99 -12.05 -35.59
C ALA A 18 -55.66 -13.50 -36.02
N LEU A 19 -54.50 -14.00 -35.60
CA LEU A 19 -54.09 -15.40 -35.73
C LEU A 19 -54.06 -16.09 -34.36
N GLY A 20 -54.65 -17.30 -34.29
CA GLY A 20 -54.67 -18.15 -33.10
C GLY A 20 -54.97 -19.62 -33.44
N GLY A 21 -54.70 -20.53 -32.50
CA GLY A 21 -55.10 -21.95 -32.59
C GLY A 21 -54.27 -22.86 -33.51
N ALA A 22 -53.14 -22.38 -34.07
CA ALA A 22 -52.28 -23.21 -34.91
C ALA A 22 -51.68 -24.40 -34.13
N THR A 23 -51.47 -25.54 -34.79
CA THR A 23 -50.73 -26.70 -34.23
C THR A 23 -49.22 -26.56 -34.37
N GLY A 24 -48.75 -25.99 -35.48
CA GLY A 24 -47.35 -25.57 -35.71
C GLY A 24 -47.10 -24.11 -35.35
N ALA A 25 -46.18 -23.46 -36.07
CA ALA A 25 -45.93 -22.04 -35.91
C ALA A 25 -47.18 -21.21 -36.28
N ALA A 26 -47.56 -20.22 -35.45
CA ALA A 26 -48.74 -19.40 -35.74
C ALA A 26 -48.49 -18.44 -36.92
N PHE A 27 -47.29 -17.84 -36.95
CA PHE A 27 -46.77 -17.08 -38.09
C PHE A 27 -45.44 -17.68 -38.55
N LEU A 28 -45.39 -18.20 -39.78
CA LEU A 28 -44.21 -18.83 -40.38
C LEU A 28 -43.80 -18.10 -41.67
N VAL A 29 -42.53 -17.72 -41.75
CA VAL A 29 -41.87 -17.30 -42.99
C VAL A 29 -40.59 -18.10 -43.15
N THR A 30 -40.43 -18.79 -44.27
CA THR A 30 -39.21 -19.54 -44.56
C THR A 30 -38.72 -19.26 -45.99
N GLY A 31 -37.44 -18.95 -46.14
CA GLY A 31 -36.85 -18.58 -47.43
C GLY A 31 -37.35 -17.26 -48.00
N GLY A 32 -36.87 -16.95 -49.21
CA GLY A 32 -37.33 -15.80 -49.99
C GLY A 32 -36.67 -14.47 -49.63
N SER A 33 -37.06 -13.44 -50.39
CA SER A 33 -36.47 -12.10 -50.39
C SER A 33 -37.50 -10.96 -50.40
N ALA A 34 -38.80 -11.27 -50.52
CA ALA A 34 -39.85 -10.26 -50.57
C ALA A 34 -40.05 -9.56 -49.21
N ASN A 35 -40.52 -8.31 -49.24
CA ASN A 35 -40.98 -7.64 -48.02
C ASN A 35 -42.29 -8.27 -47.54
N VAL A 36 -42.44 -8.46 -46.23
CA VAL A 36 -43.64 -9.01 -45.57
C VAL A 36 -44.05 -8.07 -44.44
N SER A 37 -45.32 -7.71 -44.38
CA SER A 37 -45.86 -6.88 -43.29
C SER A 37 -47.16 -7.47 -42.75
N TYR A 38 -47.29 -7.51 -41.43
CA TYR A 38 -48.49 -8.01 -40.75
C TYR A 38 -48.73 -7.26 -39.45
N ALA A 39 -49.93 -6.69 -39.32
CA ALA A 39 -50.32 -5.84 -38.18
C ALA A 39 -51.30 -6.53 -37.22
N GLY A 40 -51.73 -7.76 -37.53
CA GLY A 40 -52.68 -8.49 -36.70
C GLY A 40 -52.02 -9.11 -35.47
N SER A 41 -52.83 -9.40 -34.45
CA SER A 41 -52.34 -10.08 -33.25
C SER A 41 -52.04 -11.55 -33.52
N VAL A 42 -50.92 -12.07 -33.04
CA VAL A 42 -50.59 -13.49 -33.07
C VAL A 42 -50.59 -14.05 -31.65
N THR A 43 -51.46 -15.02 -31.38
CA THR A 43 -51.63 -15.60 -30.05
C THR A 43 -51.45 -17.11 -30.06
N LYS A 44 -50.82 -17.66 -29.01
CA LYS A 44 -50.60 -19.10 -28.89
C LYS A 44 -50.49 -19.55 -27.43
N THR A 45 -51.15 -20.66 -27.12
CA THR A 45 -51.11 -21.33 -25.80
C THR A 45 -50.69 -22.80 -25.90
N THR A 46 -50.55 -23.33 -27.11
CA THR A 46 -50.13 -24.70 -27.42
C THR A 46 -48.68 -24.75 -27.90
N ALA A 47 -48.11 -25.95 -28.05
CA ALA A 47 -46.76 -26.13 -28.58
C ALA A 47 -46.61 -25.66 -30.05
N GLY A 48 -45.37 -25.33 -30.45
CA GLY A 48 -44.99 -24.66 -31.70
C GLY A 48 -44.76 -23.16 -31.50
N ASN A 49 -43.86 -22.53 -32.26
CA ASN A 49 -43.52 -21.10 -32.06
C ASN A 49 -44.70 -20.14 -32.33
N VAL A 50 -44.82 -19.04 -31.60
CA VAL A 50 -45.76 -17.97 -31.97
C VAL A 50 -45.32 -17.31 -33.28
N VAL A 51 -44.00 -17.15 -33.47
CA VAL A 51 -43.40 -16.69 -34.72
C VAL A 51 -42.18 -17.53 -35.06
N SER A 52 -42.05 -17.94 -36.32
CA SER A 52 -40.87 -18.59 -36.86
C SER A 52 -40.47 -17.92 -38.18
N ILE A 53 -39.27 -17.34 -38.24
CA ILE A 53 -38.73 -16.72 -39.46
C ILE A 53 -37.36 -17.31 -39.75
N SER A 54 -37.23 -18.01 -40.87
CA SER A 54 -35.99 -18.73 -41.19
C SER A 54 -35.52 -18.58 -42.62
N THR A 55 -34.21 -18.78 -42.84
CA THR A 55 -33.58 -18.94 -44.16
C THR A 55 -33.85 -17.84 -45.18
N ARG A 56 -34.26 -16.64 -44.73
CA ARG A 56 -34.44 -15.48 -45.60
C ARG A 56 -33.09 -14.96 -46.07
N THR A 57 -33.04 -14.46 -47.29
CA THR A 57 -31.80 -13.95 -47.91
C THR A 57 -31.79 -12.44 -48.09
N ALA A 58 -32.95 -11.78 -48.03
CA ALA A 58 -33.10 -10.32 -48.11
C ALA A 58 -34.51 -9.88 -47.65
N GLY A 59 -34.83 -8.60 -47.86
CA GLY A 59 -36.15 -8.00 -47.62
C GLY A 59 -36.48 -7.80 -46.14
N THR A 60 -37.55 -7.05 -45.89
CA THR A 60 -38.00 -6.70 -44.55
C THR A 60 -39.22 -7.52 -44.15
N THR A 61 -39.18 -8.21 -43.01
CA THR A 61 -40.35 -8.82 -42.37
C THR A 61 -40.75 -7.99 -41.15
N THR A 62 -41.93 -7.38 -41.15
CA THR A 62 -42.42 -6.54 -40.05
C THR A 62 -43.69 -7.12 -39.44
N LEU A 63 -43.66 -7.36 -38.12
CA LEU A 63 -44.80 -7.71 -37.30
C LEU A 63 -45.07 -6.56 -36.32
N SER A 64 -46.15 -5.82 -36.54
CA SER A 64 -46.53 -4.65 -35.72
C SER A 64 -47.71 -4.90 -34.78
N GLY A 65 -48.37 -6.06 -34.90
CA GLY A 65 -49.42 -6.48 -33.97
C GLY A 65 -48.89 -7.02 -32.64
N THR A 66 -49.81 -7.29 -31.71
CA THR A 66 -49.47 -7.94 -30.43
C THR A 66 -49.00 -9.38 -30.66
N LEU A 67 -47.93 -9.78 -29.97
CA LEU A 67 -47.46 -11.18 -29.93
C LEU A 67 -47.68 -11.73 -28.53
N SER A 68 -48.37 -12.86 -28.40
CA SER A 68 -48.67 -13.47 -27.10
C SER A 68 -48.50 -14.98 -27.14
N ALA A 69 -47.50 -15.49 -26.44
CA ALA A 69 -47.23 -16.90 -26.24
C ALA A 69 -47.33 -17.22 -24.74
N THR A 70 -48.46 -17.75 -24.26
CA THR A 70 -48.71 -17.87 -22.80
C THR A 70 -48.89 -19.31 -22.31
N GLY A 71 -48.52 -20.29 -23.15
CA GLY A 71 -48.77 -21.71 -22.89
C GLY A 71 -47.83 -22.41 -21.90
N GLY A 72 -46.71 -21.81 -21.52
CA GLY A 72 -45.68 -22.49 -20.71
C GLY A 72 -44.99 -23.66 -21.43
N VAL A 73 -45.05 -23.68 -22.76
CA VAL A 73 -44.54 -24.74 -23.64
C VAL A 73 -43.67 -24.14 -24.75
N ALA A 74 -43.20 -24.94 -25.70
CA ALA A 74 -42.36 -24.48 -26.81
C ALA A 74 -43.14 -23.57 -27.77
N ASN A 75 -43.33 -22.30 -27.43
CA ASN A 75 -44.12 -21.36 -28.22
C ASN A 75 -43.59 -19.93 -28.35
N GLY A 76 -42.28 -19.75 -28.17
CA GLY A 76 -41.58 -18.48 -28.30
C GLY A 76 -41.44 -17.95 -29.74
N ILE A 77 -40.51 -17.01 -29.90
CA ILE A 77 -40.10 -16.43 -31.18
C ILE A 77 -38.80 -17.09 -31.63
N LEU A 78 -38.81 -17.69 -32.82
CA LEU A 78 -37.63 -18.26 -33.46
C LEU A 78 -37.26 -17.44 -34.71
N VAL A 79 -36.01 -17.00 -34.78
CA VAL A 79 -35.42 -16.38 -35.97
C VAL A 79 -34.12 -17.09 -36.27
N ASN A 80 -34.06 -17.85 -37.37
CA ASN A 80 -32.97 -18.81 -37.57
C ASN A 80 -32.41 -18.81 -39.00
N ALA A 81 -31.08 -18.82 -39.12
CA ALA A 81 -30.35 -19.06 -40.36
C ALA A 81 -30.71 -18.07 -41.49
N ASN A 82 -31.11 -16.84 -41.14
CA ASN A 82 -31.34 -15.79 -42.13
C ASN A 82 -29.99 -15.18 -42.53
N THR A 83 -29.74 -15.04 -43.83
CA THR A 83 -28.46 -14.57 -44.39
C THR A 83 -28.53 -13.16 -44.95
N GLY A 84 -29.65 -12.46 -44.74
CA GLY A 84 -29.84 -11.07 -45.11
C GLY A 84 -31.25 -10.54 -44.81
N GLY A 85 -31.37 -9.22 -44.81
CA GLY A 85 -32.65 -8.51 -44.63
C GLY A 85 -32.85 -7.95 -43.23
N THR A 86 -34.09 -7.57 -42.94
CA THR A 86 -34.47 -6.95 -41.67
C THR A 86 -35.73 -7.61 -41.12
N ILE A 87 -35.74 -7.92 -39.83
CA ILE A 87 -36.85 -8.52 -39.12
C ILE A 87 -37.23 -7.60 -37.98
N ASN A 88 -38.43 -7.02 -38.05
CA ASN A 88 -38.93 -6.03 -37.10
C ASN A 88 -40.12 -6.60 -36.32
N PHE A 89 -39.99 -6.64 -35.00
CA PHE A 89 -41.08 -6.84 -34.06
C PHE A 89 -41.40 -5.49 -33.43
N SER A 90 -42.32 -4.72 -34.01
CA SER A 90 -42.56 -3.31 -33.66
C SER A 90 -43.83 -3.05 -32.84
N GLY A 91 -44.66 -4.07 -32.60
CA GLY A 91 -45.88 -3.93 -31.81
C GLY A 91 -45.61 -3.65 -30.33
N ALA A 92 -46.44 -2.84 -29.67
CA ALA A 92 -46.21 -2.40 -28.29
C ALA A 92 -46.29 -3.50 -27.20
N SER A 93 -46.71 -4.72 -27.55
CA SER A 93 -46.87 -5.82 -26.60
C SER A 93 -46.36 -7.14 -27.20
N LYS A 94 -45.39 -7.75 -26.51
CA LYS A 94 -44.81 -9.05 -26.85
C LYS A 94 -44.65 -9.86 -25.55
N ILE A 95 -45.64 -10.70 -25.25
CA ILE A 95 -45.71 -11.46 -23.99
C ILE A 95 -45.33 -12.91 -24.28
N LEU A 96 -44.26 -13.41 -23.64
CA LEU A 96 -43.70 -14.72 -23.90
C LEU A 96 -43.54 -15.50 -22.58
N THR A 97 -44.24 -16.62 -22.46
CA THR A 97 -44.22 -17.56 -21.33
C THR A 97 -44.01 -18.98 -21.85
N THR A 98 -42.75 -19.43 -21.90
CA THR A 98 -42.34 -20.61 -22.68
C THR A 98 -41.85 -21.80 -21.85
N GLY A 99 -41.94 -21.69 -20.52
CA GLY A 99 -41.55 -22.76 -19.60
C GLY A 99 -40.08 -23.15 -19.78
N ALA A 100 -39.81 -24.41 -20.10
CA ALA A 100 -38.46 -24.95 -20.26
C ALA A 100 -37.78 -24.58 -21.60
N ASN A 101 -38.48 -23.88 -22.49
CA ASN A 101 -38.01 -23.56 -23.83
C ASN A 101 -37.58 -22.09 -23.92
N ASN A 102 -36.72 -21.77 -24.88
CA ASN A 102 -36.29 -20.39 -25.11
C ASN A 102 -37.49 -19.50 -25.47
N ALA A 103 -37.55 -18.29 -24.90
CA ALA A 103 -38.63 -17.35 -25.21
C ALA A 103 -38.35 -16.59 -26.52
N VAL A 104 -37.15 -16.04 -26.65
CA VAL A 104 -36.64 -15.49 -27.92
C VAL A 104 -35.37 -16.26 -28.29
N ASP A 105 -35.33 -16.79 -29.51
CA ASP A 105 -34.21 -17.58 -30.00
C ASP A 105 -33.76 -17.10 -31.39
N LEU A 106 -32.62 -16.41 -31.43
CA LEU A 106 -32.01 -15.83 -32.62
C LEU A 106 -30.70 -16.57 -32.95
N THR A 107 -30.73 -17.53 -33.84
CA THR A 107 -29.55 -18.37 -34.13
C THR A 107 -29.07 -18.22 -35.57
N ALA A 108 -27.77 -18.09 -35.77
CA ALA A 108 -27.12 -18.13 -37.09
C ALA A 108 -27.66 -17.10 -38.11
N ASN A 109 -28.08 -15.90 -37.66
CA ASN A 109 -28.65 -14.87 -38.54
C ASN A 109 -27.59 -13.91 -39.08
N THR A 110 -26.81 -14.35 -40.07
CA THR A 110 -25.76 -13.53 -40.70
C THR A 110 -26.34 -12.40 -41.55
N ASN A 111 -25.68 -11.22 -41.59
CA ASN A 111 -26.12 -10.03 -42.32
C ASN A 111 -27.60 -9.61 -42.10
N THR A 112 -28.24 -10.07 -41.03
CA THR A 112 -29.66 -9.82 -40.76
C THR A 112 -29.80 -8.90 -39.55
N ALA A 113 -30.59 -7.83 -39.69
CA ALA A 113 -30.95 -6.98 -38.56
C ALA A 113 -32.23 -7.51 -37.90
N VAL A 114 -32.18 -7.86 -36.62
CA VAL A 114 -33.36 -8.29 -35.84
C VAL A 114 -33.67 -7.24 -34.77
N ASN A 115 -34.82 -6.59 -34.90
CA ASN A 115 -35.17 -5.43 -34.09
C ASN A 115 -36.46 -5.69 -33.31
N PHE A 116 -36.38 -5.59 -31.99
CA PHE A 116 -37.52 -5.48 -31.09
C PHE A 116 -37.71 -4.01 -30.75
N THR A 117 -38.73 -3.38 -31.32
CA THR A 117 -39.02 -1.96 -31.12
C THR A 117 -40.42 -1.77 -30.53
N GLY A 118 -40.74 -0.56 -30.09
CA GLY A 118 -42.03 -0.23 -29.48
C GLY A 118 -42.19 -0.71 -28.02
N GLY A 119 -41.16 -1.32 -27.43
CA GLY A 119 -41.19 -1.80 -26.05
C GLY A 119 -42.05 -3.05 -25.81
N GLY A 120 -42.38 -3.27 -24.54
CA GLY A 120 -43.30 -4.30 -24.08
C GLY A 120 -42.88 -5.74 -24.34
N LEU A 121 -41.58 -6.01 -24.53
CA LEU A 121 -41.04 -7.37 -24.58
C LEU A 121 -40.99 -7.96 -23.16
N ALA A 122 -42.06 -8.65 -22.77
CA ALA A 122 -42.20 -9.28 -21.47
C ALA A 122 -41.95 -10.79 -21.57
N ILE A 123 -40.84 -11.25 -20.99
CA ILE A 123 -40.37 -12.63 -21.06
C ILE A 123 -40.49 -13.29 -19.68
N THR A 124 -41.05 -14.50 -19.65
CA THR A 124 -41.09 -15.38 -18.48
C THR A 124 -40.74 -16.81 -18.89
N THR A 125 -39.72 -17.40 -18.27
CA THR A 125 -39.34 -18.81 -18.49
C THR A 125 -39.14 -19.52 -17.16
N THR A 126 -39.24 -20.85 -17.15
CA THR A 126 -38.86 -21.66 -15.98
C THR A 126 -37.39 -22.03 -16.06
N SER A 127 -36.98 -22.81 -17.06
CA SER A 127 -35.57 -23.23 -17.27
C SER A 127 -35.02 -22.89 -18.65
N GLY A 128 -35.87 -22.44 -19.58
CA GLY A 128 -35.41 -22.00 -20.90
C GLY A 128 -34.73 -20.64 -20.86
N THR A 129 -33.90 -20.34 -21.86
CA THR A 129 -33.25 -19.02 -21.96
C THR A 129 -34.29 -17.94 -22.26
N GLY A 130 -34.20 -16.80 -21.57
CA GLY A 130 -35.10 -15.68 -21.81
C GLY A 130 -34.88 -15.08 -23.20
N PHE A 131 -33.72 -14.49 -23.42
CA PHE A 131 -33.31 -13.92 -24.71
C PHE A 131 -32.00 -14.57 -25.16
N ASN A 132 -32.07 -15.41 -26.20
CA ASN A 132 -30.92 -16.07 -26.81
C ASN A 132 -30.63 -15.43 -28.18
N ALA A 133 -29.40 -14.96 -28.38
CA ALA A 133 -28.90 -14.57 -29.69
C ALA A 133 -27.45 -15.05 -29.89
N THR A 134 -27.24 -15.97 -30.82
CA THR A 134 -25.94 -16.61 -31.02
C THR A 134 -25.55 -16.62 -32.50
N SER A 135 -24.27 -16.40 -32.78
CA SER A 135 -23.64 -16.51 -34.11
C SER A 135 -24.32 -15.68 -35.21
N ASN A 136 -24.85 -14.49 -34.87
CA ASN A 136 -25.48 -13.57 -35.83
C ASN A 136 -24.50 -13.00 -36.86
N GLY A 137 -23.22 -13.41 -36.86
CA GLY A 137 -22.21 -12.95 -37.82
C GLY A 137 -22.16 -11.42 -37.88
N THR A 138 -22.21 -10.88 -39.08
CA THR A 138 -22.29 -9.42 -39.37
C THR A 138 -23.69 -8.82 -39.20
N GLY A 139 -24.69 -9.61 -38.81
CA GLY A 139 -26.04 -9.14 -38.49
C GLY A 139 -26.08 -8.38 -37.16
N THR A 140 -27.19 -7.70 -36.88
CA THR A 140 -27.34 -6.87 -35.67
C THR A 140 -28.59 -7.20 -34.87
N VAL A 141 -28.52 -6.97 -33.56
CA VAL A 141 -29.66 -7.09 -32.63
C VAL A 141 -29.95 -5.73 -31.99
N THR A 142 -31.24 -5.39 -31.88
CA THR A 142 -31.73 -4.21 -31.17
C THR A 142 -32.92 -4.57 -30.29
N VAL A 143 -32.97 -4.09 -29.05
CA VAL A 143 -34.14 -4.16 -28.16
C VAL A 143 -34.36 -2.80 -27.53
N ILE A 144 -35.41 -2.08 -27.93
CA ILE A 144 -35.66 -0.69 -27.49
C ILE A 144 -37.13 -0.44 -27.16
N GLY A 145 -37.37 0.64 -26.41
CA GLY A 145 -38.69 1.03 -25.91
C GLY A 145 -38.90 0.65 -24.44
N SER A 146 -39.92 1.23 -23.79
CA SER A 146 -40.20 1.00 -22.37
C SER A 146 -40.82 -0.37 -22.11
N GLY A 147 -40.66 -0.88 -20.87
CA GLY A 147 -41.39 -2.06 -20.40
C GLY A 147 -40.88 -3.41 -20.91
N ASN A 148 -39.67 -3.46 -21.47
CA ASN A 148 -39.00 -4.73 -21.74
C ASN A 148 -38.53 -5.35 -20.42
N THR A 149 -38.89 -6.61 -20.14
CA THR A 149 -38.57 -7.30 -18.89
C THR A 149 -38.25 -8.77 -19.12
N ILE A 150 -37.31 -9.33 -18.36
CA ILE A 150 -37.02 -10.76 -18.33
C ILE A 150 -37.17 -11.29 -16.90
N SER A 151 -37.83 -12.44 -16.76
CA SER A 151 -37.85 -13.23 -15.52
C SER A 151 -37.67 -14.72 -15.86
N THR A 152 -36.55 -15.31 -15.44
CA THR A 152 -36.30 -16.75 -15.60
C THR A 152 -36.19 -17.45 -14.24
N GLY A 153 -36.57 -18.72 -14.16
CA GLY A 153 -36.35 -19.55 -12.97
C GLY A 153 -34.87 -19.95 -12.84
N SER A 154 -34.42 -20.93 -13.61
CA SER A 154 -33.03 -21.40 -13.66
C SER A 154 -32.34 -21.19 -15.02
N GLY A 155 -33.10 -20.83 -16.05
CA GLY A 155 -32.57 -20.57 -17.39
C GLY A 155 -31.75 -19.28 -17.46
N VAL A 156 -30.85 -19.19 -18.45
CA VAL A 156 -30.08 -17.96 -18.70
C VAL A 156 -31.05 -16.82 -19.04
N ALA A 157 -30.91 -15.65 -18.43
CA ALA A 157 -31.80 -14.53 -18.74
C ALA A 157 -31.45 -13.95 -20.11
N VAL A 158 -30.17 -13.66 -20.34
CA VAL A 158 -29.65 -13.11 -21.60
C VAL A 158 -28.40 -13.89 -22.02
N ASN A 159 -28.43 -14.48 -23.21
CA ASN A 159 -27.27 -15.09 -23.85
C ASN A 159 -27.02 -14.39 -25.18
N LEU A 160 -25.90 -13.68 -25.28
CA LEU A 160 -25.43 -13.03 -26.49
C LEU A 160 -24.03 -13.57 -26.80
N ASP A 161 -23.89 -14.29 -27.90
CA ASP A 161 -22.62 -14.90 -28.31
C ASP A 161 -22.34 -14.58 -29.79
N SER A 162 -21.22 -13.92 -30.06
CA SER A 162 -20.78 -13.61 -31.42
C SER A 162 -21.84 -12.82 -32.19
N VAL A 163 -22.36 -11.77 -31.54
CA VAL A 163 -23.39 -10.86 -32.07
C VAL A 163 -22.92 -9.41 -32.04
N ALA A 164 -23.40 -8.61 -33.00
CA ALA A 164 -23.23 -7.16 -32.96
C ALA A 164 -24.50 -6.46 -32.46
N ILE A 165 -24.34 -5.51 -31.54
CA ILE A 165 -25.42 -4.65 -31.05
C ILE A 165 -25.48 -3.38 -31.90
N ALA A 166 -26.64 -3.13 -32.50
CA ALA A 166 -26.84 -1.90 -33.28
C ALA A 166 -26.79 -0.67 -32.38
N ALA A 167 -26.57 0.52 -32.96
CA ALA A 167 -26.46 1.78 -32.21
C ALA A 167 -27.63 2.08 -31.25
N GLY A 168 -28.83 1.53 -31.49
CA GLY A 168 -29.98 1.65 -30.61
C GLY A 168 -29.87 0.87 -29.29
N GLY A 169 -28.97 -0.10 -29.20
CA GLY A 169 -28.71 -0.88 -28.00
C GLY A 169 -29.69 -2.04 -27.74
N VAL A 170 -29.47 -2.70 -26.61
CA VAL A 170 -30.37 -3.71 -26.03
C VAL A 170 -30.72 -3.24 -24.63
N THR A 171 -31.97 -2.83 -24.41
CA THR A 171 -32.42 -2.21 -23.16
C THR A 171 -33.62 -2.94 -22.56
N PHE A 172 -33.46 -3.34 -21.30
CA PHE A 172 -34.49 -3.90 -20.44
C PHE A 172 -34.69 -3.01 -19.21
N ALA A 173 -35.95 -2.85 -18.76
CA ALA A 173 -36.26 -2.16 -17.52
C ALA A 173 -35.89 -3.01 -16.29
N SER A 174 -36.07 -4.33 -16.39
CA SER A 174 -35.63 -5.28 -15.37
C SER A 174 -35.27 -6.63 -15.94
N THR A 175 -34.24 -7.24 -15.38
CA THR A 175 -33.77 -8.60 -15.72
C THR A 175 -33.62 -9.39 -14.43
N ASN A 176 -34.32 -10.52 -14.33
CA ASN A 176 -34.31 -11.39 -13.17
C ASN A 176 -34.00 -12.84 -13.57
N LYS A 177 -33.21 -13.52 -12.74
CA LYS A 177 -33.00 -14.96 -12.79
C LYS A 177 -32.96 -15.52 -11.36
N GLY A 178 -33.71 -16.60 -11.12
CA GLY A 178 -33.67 -17.36 -9.88
C GLY A 178 -32.48 -18.34 -9.77
N ALA A 179 -32.42 -19.05 -8.65
CA ALA A 179 -31.30 -19.95 -8.32
C ALA A 179 -31.22 -21.18 -9.26
N GLY A 180 -29.99 -21.70 -9.46
CA GLY A 180 -29.71 -22.91 -10.24
C GLY A 180 -29.26 -22.64 -11.69
N GLY A 181 -29.17 -23.67 -12.52
CA GLY A 181 -28.69 -23.54 -13.91
C GLY A 181 -27.20 -23.20 -14.00
N THR A 182 -26.81 -22.40 -15.00
CA THR A 182 -25.43 -21.95 -15.25
C THR A 182 -25.28 -20.46 -14.93
N SER A 183 -25.09 -19.61 -15.94
CA SER A 183 -24.99 -18.15 -15.83
C SER A 183 -26.36 -17.48 -15.90
N ALA A 184 -26.45 -16.25 -15.43
CA ALA A 184 -27.60 -15.39 -15.64
C ALA A 184 -27.48 -14.58 -16.92
N VAL A 185 -26.27 -14.08 -17.18
CA VAL A 185 -25.93 -13.28 -18.36
C VAL A 185 -24.64 -13.84 -18.95
N ILE A 186 -24.65 -14.06 -20.26
CA ILE A 186 -23.50 -14.48 -21.05
C ILE A 186 -23.35 -13.50 -22.20
N LEU A 187 -22.19 -12.86 -22.30
CA LEU A 187 -21.83 -11.91 -23.36
C LEU A 187 -20.47 -12.30 -23.93
N ASP A 188 -20.45 -13.25 -24.86
CA ASP A 188 -19.22 -13.78 -25.43
C ASP A 188 -19.03 -13.15 -26.83
N THR A 189 -17.88 -12.53 -27.08
CA THR A 189 -17.56 -11.91 -28.39
C THR A 189 -18.61 -10.90 -28.87
N VAL A 190 -19.19 -10.12 -27.94
CA VAL A 190 -20.25 -9.16 -28.27
C VAL A 190 -19.65 -7.82 -28.71
N THR A 191 -20.03 -7.35 -29.90
CA THR A 191 -19.48 -6.13 -30.52
C THR A 191 -20.58 -5.13 -30.87
N GLY A 192 -20.24 -4.09 -31.61
CA GLY A 192 -21.17 -3.06 -32.06
C GLY A 192 -21.11 -1.77 -31.24
N SER A 193 -21.79 -0.73 -31.72
CA SER A 193 -21.73 0.61 -31.11
C SER A 193 -22.83 0.86 -30.07
N GLY A 194 -23.85 0.01 -30.00
CA GLY A 194 -24.90 0.13 -28.98
C GLY A 194 -24.49 -0.46 -27.64
N ALA A 195 -25.03 0.11 -26.57
CA ALA A 195 -24.87 -0.41 -25.22
C ALA A 195 -25.92 -1.49 -24.89
N ILE A 196 -25.56 -2.37 -23.96
CA ILE A 196 -26.49 -3.30 -23.33
C ILE A 196 -26.80 -2.79 -21.93
N ASP A 197 -28.08 -2.52 -21.66
CA ASP A 197 -28.57 -2.10 -20.35
C ASP A 197 -29.67 -3.07 -19.90
N LEU A 198 -29.39 -3.83 -18.85
CA LEU A 198 -30.31 -4.83 -18.31
C LEU A 198 -31.22 -4.29 -17.20
N GLY A 199 -31.08 -3.00 -16.86
CA GLY A 199 -31.90 -2.31 -15.89
C GLY A 199 -31.70 -2.83 -14.48
N THR A 200 -32.81 -3.05 -13.75
CA THR A 200 -32.82 -3.48 -12.35
C THR A 200 -33.19 -4.97 -12.20
N GLY A 201 -33.26 -5.47 -10.96
CA GLY A 201 -33.73 -6.83 -10.66
C GLY A 201 -32.78 -7.60 -9.75
N ALA A 202 -32.82 -8.93 -9.84
CA ALA A 202 -31.88 -9.81 -9.17
C ALA A 202 -31.43 -10.96 -10.09
N LEU A 203 -30.11 -11.13 -10.21
CA LEU A 203 -29.50 -12.27 -10.89
C LEU A 203 -28.87 -13.21 -9.86
N VAL A 204 -29.39 -14.42 -9.78
CA VAL A 204 -28.83 -15.49 -8.95
C VAL A 204 -28.11 -16.50 -9.84
N GLY A 205 -26.85 -16.80 -9.54
CA GLY A 205 -26.01 -17.74 -10.27
C GLY A 205 -26.37 -19.20 -10.03
N GLY A 206 -25.82 -20.06 -10.88
CA GLY A 206 -25.79 -21.50 -10.72
C GLY A 206 -24.36 -22.01 -10.68
N THR A 207 -24.02 -22.91 -11.61
CA THR A 207 -22.70 -23.56 -11.66
C THR A 207 -21.60 -22.78 -12.37
N SER A 208 -21.90 -21.58 -12.87
CA SER A 208 -20.97 -20.70 -13.59
C SER A 208 -21.05 -19.27 -13.06
N ALA A 209 -20.19 -18.39 -13.56
CA ALA A 209 -20.26 -16.95 -13.25
C ALA A 209 -21.68 -16.40 -13.46
N VAL A 210 -22.21 -15.60 -12.54
CA VAL A 210 -23.56 -15.01 -12.68
C VAL A 210 -23.62 -14.15 -13.93
N ILE A 211 -22.64 -13.25 -14.07
CA ILE A 211 -22.39 -12.45 -15.26
C ILE A 211 -21.05 -12.92 -15.83
N ARG A 212 -21.08 -13.43 -17.06
CA ARG A 212 -19.90 -13.77 -17.84
C ARG A 212 -19.83 -12.84 -19.05
N ILE A 213 -18.71 -12.17 -19.21
CA ILE A 213 -18.42 -11.30 -20.35
C ILE A 213 -17.05 -11.67 -20.88
N GLY A 214 -16.96 -11.89 -22.18
CA GLY A 214 -15.74 -12.39 -22.83
C GLY A 214 -15.71 -13.90 -22.95
N ASP A 215 -14.82 -14.40 -23.80
CA ASP A 215 -14.75 -15.81 -24.18
C ASP A 215 -13.82 -16.64 -23.29
N GLY A 216 -12.93 -16.00 -22.52
CA GLY A 216 -12.06 -16.68 -21.55
C GLY A 216 -11.11 -17.67 -22.22
N LEU A 217 -10.76 -17.43 -23.48
CA LEU A 217 -9.88 -18.29 -24.27
C LEU A 217 -8.39 -17.99 -24.04
N GLY A 218 -8.07 -17.00 -23.19
CA GLY A 218 -6.69 -16.62 -22.84
C GLY A 218 -5.93 -15.99 -24.01
N THR A 219 -6.66 -15.43 -24.99
CA THR A 219 -6.10 -14.63 -26.06
C THR A 219 -6.65 -13.22 -25.96
N ALA A 220 -5.87 -12.30 -25.40
CA ALA A 220 -6.28 -10.91 -25.26
C ALA A 220 -6.94 -10.35 -26.54
N ASN A 221 -8.03 -9.59 -26.36
CA ASN A 221 -8.87 -8.94 -27.39
C ASN A 221 -9.92 -9.80 -28.11
N SER A 222 -10.25 -11.00 -27.64
CA SER A 222 -11.31 -11.83 -28.25
C SER A 222 -12.70 -11.66 -27.61
N GLY A 223 -12.78 -11.14 -26.39
CA GLY A 223 -14.02 -11.06 -25.59
C GLY A 223 -15.08 -10.04 -26.05
N GLY A 224 -14.78 -9.22 -27.07
CA GLY A 224 -15.70 -8.23 -27.64
C GLY A 224 -15.49 -6.80 -27.15
N THR A 225 -16.38 -5.89 -27.60
CA THR A 225 -16.27 -4.44 -27.40
C THR A 225 -17.51 -3.78 -26.79
N ALA A 226 -18.62 -4.49 -26.65
CA ALA A 226 -19.88 -3.88 -26.21
C ALA A 226 -19.78 -3.27 -24.79
N ALA A 227 -20.48 -2.16 -24.59
CA ALA A 227 -20.71 -1.57 -23.26
C ALA A 227 -21.84 -2.32 -22.54
N PHE A 228 -21.75 -2.44 -21.22
CA PHE A 228 -22.72 -3.19 -20.41
C PHE A 228 -23.08 -2.44 -19.12
N THR A 229 -24.35 -2.42 -18.75
CA THR A 229 -24.81 -1.88 -17.46
C THR A 229 -25.87 -2.76 -16.83
N TYR A 230 -25.75 -2.95 -15.50
CA TYR A 230 -26.78 -3.59 -14.68
C TYR A 230 -26.82 -2.99 -13.27
N ALA A 231 -28.02 -2.62 -12.82
CA ALA A 231 -28.25 -1.99 -11.52
C ALA A 231 -28.89 -2.93 -10.48
N GLY A 232 -29.27 -4.15 -10.88
CA GLY A 232 -29.84 -5.13 -9.97
C GLY A 232 -28.80 -5.91 -9.15
N ALA A 233 -29.28 -6.63 -8.13
CA ALA A 233 -28.42 -7.42 -7.26
C ALA A 233 -27.82 -8.64 -7.99
N ILE A 234 -26.58 -8.99 -7.65
CA ILE A 234 -25.84 -10.13 -8.18
C ILE A 234 -25.49 -11.06 -7.03
N THR A 235 -25.98 -12.30 -7.07
CA THR A 235 -25.71 -13.31 -6.04
C THR A 235 -25.12 -14.56 -6.68
N SER A 236 -23.92 -14.95 -6.29
CA SER A 236 -23.28 -16.17 -6.81
C SER A 236 -24.09 -17.43 -6.48
N GLY A 237 -23.95 -18.47 -7.31
CA GLY A 237 -24.34 -19.82 -6.93
C GLY A 237 -23.33 -20.43 -5.94
N SER A 238 -23.49 -21.71 -5.59
CA SER A 238 -22.57 -22.39 -4.65
C SER A 238 -21.23 -22.81 -5.28
N THR A 239 -21.13 -22.84 -6.62
CA THR A 239 -19.94 -23.27 -7.35
C THR A 239 -19.52 -22.32 -8.47
N GLY A 240 -20.19 -21.17 -8.62
CA GLY A 240 -19.90 -20.17 -9.64
C GLY A 240 -19.26 -18.91 -9.05
N GLN A 241 -18.54 -18.16 -9.89
CA GLN A 241 -18.10 -16.80 -9.59
C GLN A 241 -19.31 -15.85 -9.53
N ALA A 242 -19.20 -14.68 -8.90
CA ALA A 242 -20.22 -13.65 -9.06
C ALA A 242 -20.08 -12.96 -10.42
N VAL A 243 -18.87 -12.53 -10.76
CA VAL A 243 -18.59 -11.80 -12.00
C VAL A 243 -17.31 -12.33 -12.63
N ASN A 244 -17.36 -12.54 -13.94
CA ASN A 244 -16.23 -12.92 -14.79
C ASN A 244 -16.23 -12.01 -16.02
N ILE A 245 -15.17 -11.22 -16.20
CA ILE A 245 -15.02 -10.30 -17.33
C ILE A 245 -13.62 -10.47 -17.91
N GLN A 246 -13.51 -11.01 -19.12
CA GLN A 246 -12.22 -11.37 -19.70
C GLN A 246 -12.04 -10.88 -21.13
N ASP A 247 -10.78 -10.78 -21.55
CA ASP A 247 -10.34 -10.67 -22.96
C ASP A 247 -10.91 -9.47 -23.74
N ARG A 248 -11.35 -8.39 -23.06
CA ARG A 248 -11.99 -7.25 -23.73
C ARG A 248 -11.01 -6.49 -24.64
N ALA A 249 -11.45 -6.13 -25.84
CA ALA A 249 -10.57 -5.59 -26.89
C ALA A 249 -10.23 -4.08 -26.73
N LEU A 250 -9.21 -3.61 -27.46
CA LEU A 250 -8.67 -2.22 -27.51
C LEU A 250 -9.66 -1.05 -27.65
N THR A 251 -10.94 -1.29 -27.95
CA THR A 251 -11.99 -0.26 -28.09
C THR A 251 -13.23 -0.58 -27.25
N ALA A 252 -13.07 -1.46 -26.26
CA ALA A 252 -14.19 -1.91 -25.46
C ALA A 252 -14.83 -0.74 -24.70
N GLY A 253 -16.17 -0.70 -24.73
CA GLY A 253 -16.96 0.30 -24.01
C GLY A 253 -16.86 0.14 -22.49
N ASN A 254 -17.60 0.92 -21.74
CA ASN A 254 -17.57 0.82 -20.28
C ASN A 254 -18.50 -0.31 -19.78
N ILE A 255 -18.12 -0.92 -18.65
CA ILE A 255 -18.96 -1.84 -17.89
C ILE A 255 -19.29 -1.19 -16.55
N THR A 256 -20.57 -1.12 -16.19
CA THR A 256 -21.02 -0.60 -14.89
C THR A 256 -21.96 -1.56 -14.19
N LEU A 257 -21.56 -2.06 -13.03
CA LEU A 257 -22.36 -2.88 -12.14
C LEU A 257 -22.67 -2.10 -10.86
N SER A 258 -23.86 -1.53 -10.78
CA SER A 258 -24.26 -0.62 -9.68
C SER A 258 -25.14 -1.27 -8.61
N GLY A 259 -25.55 -2.52 -8.81
CA GLY A 259 -26.23 -3.29 -7.78
C GLY A 259 -25.26 -3.95 -6.78
N ASN A 260 -25.82 -4.40 -5.66
CA ASN A 260 -25.05 -5.11 -4.63
C ASN A 260 -24.55 -6.48 -5.14
N ILE A 261 -23.35 -6.86 -4.71
CA ILE A 261 -22.75 -8.15 -5.04
C ILE A 261 -22.63 -8.99 -3.78
N THR A 262 -23.12 -10.23 -3.84
CA THR A 262 -22.95 -11.25 -2.80
C THR A 262 -22.32 -12.50 -3.41
N HIS A 263 -21.18 -12.90 -2.89
CA HIS A 263 -20.49 -14.14 -3.27
C HIS A 263 -20.21 -14.99 -2.04
N ASN A 264 -20.61 -16.26 -2.09
CA ASN A 264 -20.38 -17.23 -1.02
C ASN A 264 -20.13 -18.65 -1.58
N ALA A 265 -19.37 -18.74 -2.68
CA ALA A 265 -18.95 -20.00 -3.25
C ALA A 265 -17.52 -20.33 -2.80
N ALA A 266 -17.39 -21.35 -1.95
CA ALA A 266 -16.09 -21.82 -1.49
C ALA A 266 -15.23 -22.31 -2.67
N GLY A 267 -13.96 -21.93 -2.68
CA GLY A 267 -12.99 -22.31 -3.70
C GLY A 267 -13.16 -21.65 -5.06
N GLN A 268 -14.07 -20.69 -5.20
CA GLN A 268 -14.26 -19.92 -6.43
C GLN A 268 -13.92 -18.46 -6.24
N ILE A 269 -13.33 -17.86 -7.28
CA ILE A 269 -13.07 -16.43 -7.31
C ILE A 269 -14.41 -15.68 -7.25
N GLY A 270 -14.51 -14.63 -6.43
CA GLY A 270 -15.73 -13.82 -6.38
C GLY A 270 -15.88 -12.96 -7.62
N ILE A 271 -14.87 -12.14 -7.89
CA ILE A 271 -14.78 -11.26 -9.05
C ILE A 271 -13.48 -11.56 -9.78
N LEU A 272 -13.58 -12.03 -11.02
CA LEU A 272 -12.44 -12.32 -11.89
C LEU A 272 -12.45 -11.37 -13.09
N LEU A 273 -11.40 -10.57 -13.22
CA LEU A 273 -11.09 -9.78 -14.40
C LEU A 273 -9.74 -10.22 -14.95
N ASP A 274 -9.69 -10.58 -16.22
CA ASP A 274 -8.47 -11.07 -16.88
C ASP A 274 -8.31 -10.48 -18.28
N ASP A 275 -7.09 -10.11 -18.69
CA ASP A 275 -6.77 -9.71 -20.07
C ASP A 275 -7.70 -8.63 -20.68
N ASN A 276 -8.23 -7.71 -19.86
CA ASN A 276 -9.03 -6.60 -20.35
C ASN A 276 -8.13 -5.48 -20.88
N VAL A 277 -8.11 -5.27 -22.19
CA VAL A 277 -7.16 -4.36 -22.86
C VAL A 277 -7.63 -2.89 -22.87
N ALA A 278 -8.92 -2.64 -22.65
CA ALA A 278 -9.47 -1.30 -22.61
C ALA A 278 -10.78 -1.19 -21.82
N GLY A 279 -11.26 0.04 -21.68
CA GLY A 279 -12.54 0.39 -21.08
C GLY A 279 -12.47 0.58 -19.57
N ILE A 280 -13.50 1.23 -19.03
CA ILE A 280 -13.66 1.40 -17.58
C ILE A 280 -14.64 0.32 -17.08
N ILE A 281 -14.21 -0.46 -16.09
CA ILE A 281 -15.03 -1.45 -15.41
C ILE A 281 -15.30 -0.95 -13.98
N THR A 282 -16.56 -0.64 -13.68
CA THR A 282 -16.96 -0.03 -12.41
C THR A 282 -17.90 -0.93 -11.61
N PHE A 283 -17.55 -1.16 -10.36
CA PHE A 283 -18.39 -1.78 -9.33
C PHE A 283 -18.82 -0.71 -8.33
N SER A 284 -20.10 -0.30 -8.33
CA SER A 284 -20.58 0.85 -7.55
C SER A 284 -21.72 0.55 -6.57
N GLY A 285 -22.13 -0.72 -6.43
CA GLY A 285 -23.11 -1.15 -5.43
C GLY A 285 -22.69 -0.81 -4.00
N ALA A 286 -23.64 -0.51 -3.12
CA ALA A 286 -23.34 -0.13 -1.73
C ALA A 286 -22.67 -1.26 -0.91
N SER A 287 -22.89 -2.52 -1.29
CA SER A 287 -22.21 -3.67 -0.69
C SER A 287 -21.65 -4.62 -1.75
N LYS A 288 -20.42 -5.08 -1.54
CA LYS A 288 -19.74 -6.11 -2.33
C LYS A 288 -19.16 -7.12 -1.34
N SER A 289 -19.99 -8.05 -0.88
CA SER A 289 -19.66 -9.04 0.14
C SER A 289 -19.14 -10.31 -0.53
N ILE A 290 -17.86 -10.61 -0.38
CA ILE A 290 -17.16 -11.69 -1.08
C ILE A 290 -16.56 -12.67 -0.08
N THR A 291 -16.98 -13.94 -0.15
CA THR A 291 -16.43 -15.04 0.65
C THR A 291 -16.04 -16.21 -0.26
N SER A 292 -14.73 -16.46 -0.41
CA SER A 292 -14.18 -17.40 -1.41
C SER A 292 -13.35 -18.55 -0.83
N THR A 293 -13.04 -18.51 0.47
CA THR A 293 -12.22 -19.50 1.19
C THR A 293 -10.83 -19.74 0.57
N THR A 294 -10.66 -20.73 -0.32
CA THR A 294 -9.36 -21.14 -0.85
C THR A 294 -8.97 -20.45 -2.16
N ALA A 295 -9.93 -19.90 -2.91
CA ALA A 295 -9.66 -19.07 -4.08
C ALA A 295 -9.58 -17.58 -3.70
N ALA A 296 -9.05 -16.76 -4.62
CA ALA A 296 -8.98 -15.33 -4.40
C ALA A 296 -10.38 -14.72 -4.24
N GLY A 297 -10.56 -13.71 -3.38
CA GLY A 297 -11.81 -12.97 -3.31
C GLY A 297 -12.04 -12.16 -4.59
N VAL A 298 -11.08 -11.30 -4.90
CA VAL A 298 -11.00 -10.52 -6.14
C VAL A 298 -9.67 -10.82 -6.83
N SER A 299 -9.73 -11.10 -8.13
CA SER A 299 -8.56 -11.34 -8.98
C SER A 299 -8.64 -10.43 -10.21
N LEU A 300 -7.67 -9.53 -10.35
CA LEU A 300 -7.47 -8.67 -11.51
C LEU A 300 -6.13 -9.04 -12.13
N SER A 301 -6.11 -9.84 -13.19
CA SER A 301 -4.87 -10.28 -13.85
C SER A 301 -4.75 -9.65 -15.24
N ASP A 302 -3.56 -9.16 -15.56
CA ASP A 302 -3.12 -8.79 -16.92
C ASP A 302 -4.05 -7.79 -17.65
N ASN A 303 -4.69 -6.89 -16.91
CA ASN A 303 -5.68 -5.93 -17.42
C ASN A 303 -5.06 -4.68 -18.07
N ALA A 304 -3.99 -4.86 -18.86
CA ALA A 304 -3.22 -3.78 -19.47
C ALA A 304 -4.10 -2.83 -20.28
N GLY A 305 -4.28 -1.58 -19.82
CA GLY A 305 -5.08 -0.56 -20.51
C GLY A 305 -6.53 -0.43 -20.03
N ALA A 306 -7.03 -1.36 -19.23
CA ALA A 306 -8.31 -1.17 -18.54
C ALA A 306 -8.15 -0.34 -17.25
N THR A 307 -9.23 0.36 -16.88
CA THR A 307 -9.38 1.03 -15.58
C THR A 307 -10.47 0.34 -14.76
N ILE A 308 -10.13 -0.12 -13.56
CA ILE A 308 -11.02 -0.93 -12.72
C ILE A 308 -11.31 -0.18 -11.42
N ASN A 309 -12.57 0.16 -11.19
CA ASN A 309 -12.97 1.01 -10.06
C ASN A 309 -13.96 0.29 -9.14
N PHE A 310 -13.59 0.13 -7.87
CA PHE A 310 -14.50 -0.22 -6.79
C PHE A 310 -14.90 1.07 -6.06
N THR A 311 -16.13 1.52 -6.25
CA THR A 311 -16.62 2.79 -5.70
C THR A 311 -17.73 2.57 -4.68
N ASN A 312 -18.10 3.64 -3.95
CA ASN A 312 -19.17 3.65 -2.95
C ASN A 312 -18.91 2.74 -1.72
N GLY A 313 -17.65 2.32 -1.51
CA GLY A 313 -17.26 1.50 -0.35
C GLY A 313 -17.86 0.09 -0.36
N GLY A 314 -17.90 -0.49 0.84
CA GLY A 314 -18.56 -1.78 1.11
C GLY A 314 -17.92 -3.00 0.44
N LEU A 315 -16.67 -2.91 -0.03
CA LEU A 315 -15.91 -4.06 -0.48
C LEU A 315 -15.41 -4.88 0.71
N VAL A 316 -16.15 -5.92 1.08
CA VAL A 316 -15.88 -6.76 2.24
C VAL A 316 -15.46 -8.14 1.75
N ILE A 317 -14.20 -8.49 1.96
CA ILE A 317 -13.60 -9.73 1.47
C ILE A 317 -13.20 -10.63 2.65
N ALA A 318 -13.60 -11.89 2.59
CA ALA A 318 -13.18 -12.94 3.51
C ALA A 318 -12.64 -14.17 2.75
N THR A 319 -11.40 -14.55 3.03
CA THR A 319 -10.75 -15.76 2.52
C THR A 319 -10.09 -16.54 3.65
N THR A 320 -9.74 -17.80 3.38
CA THR A 320 -9.06 -18.70 4.32
C THR A 320 -7.62 -18.92 3.89
N SER A 321 -7.40 -19.36 2.65
CA SER A 321 -6.06 -19.57 2.09
C SER A 321 -5.85 -18.90 0.74
N GLY A 322 -6.94 -18.48 0.07
CA GLY A 322 -6.84 -17.67 -1.13
C GLY A 322 -6.49 -16.21 -0.81
N ALA A 323 -5.91 -15.50 -1.78
CA ALA A 323 -5.64 -14.08 -1.63
C ALA A 323 -6.95 -13.29 -1.42
N GLY A 324 -6.94 -12.25 -0.59
CA GLY A 324 -8.15 -11.43 -0.43
C GLY A 324 -8.44 -10.66 -1.72
N PHE A 325 -7.54 -9.73 -2.04
CA PHE A 325 -7.56 -8.93 -3.26
C PHE A 325 -6.21 -9.06 -3.95
N SER A 326 -6.20 -9.55 -5.19
CA SER A 326 -4.98 -9.68 -6.01
C SER A 326 -5.14 -8.91 -7.32
N ALA A 327 -4.26 -7.95 -7.56
CA ALA A 327 -4.13 -7.22 -8.81
C ALA A 327 -2.71 -7.37 -9.35
N THR A 328 -2.57 -8.00 -10.51
CA THR A 328 -1.27 -8.41 -11.07
C THR A 328 -1.19 -8.08 -12.55
N GLY A 329 0.00 -7.68 -12.99
CA GLY A 329 0.39 -7.65 -14.40
C GLY A 329 1.61 -8.53 -14.66
N PRO A 330 1.90 -8.86 -15.93
CA PRO A 330 3.06 -9.70 -16.30
C PRO A 330 4.41 -9.02 -16.01
N GLY A 331 4.43 -7.72 -15.76
CA GLY A 331 5.63 -6.95 -15.45
C GLY A 331 6.52 -6.67 -16.67
N PRO A 332 7.65 -5.96 -16.48
CA PRO A 332 8.11 -5.35 -15.22
C PRO A 332 7.55 -3.95 -14.97
N ALA A 333 6.60 -3.44 -15.77
CA ALA A 333 6.03 -2.10 -15.59
C ALA A 333 4.65 -2.14 -14.91
N ALA A 334 4.36 -1.15 -14.06
CA ALA A 334 3.07 -1.01 -13.36
C ALA A 334 1.85 -0.94 -14.30
N THR A 335 2.04 -0.50 -15.53
CA THR A 335 0.96 -0.39 -16.52
C THR A 335 0.49 -1.74 -17.06
N THR A 336 1.25 -2.82 -16.83
CA THR A 336 0.95 -4.13 -17.40
C THR A 336 -0.24 -4.83 -16.74
N GLY A 337 -0.57 -4.50 -15.48
CA GLY A 337 -1.78 -4.96 -14.79
C GLY A 337 -2.99 -4.02 -14.93
N GLY A 338 -2.84 -2.92 -15.67
CA GLY A 338 -3.88 -1.88 -15.79
C GLY A 338 -3.83 -0.84 -14.67
N THR A 339 -4.94 -0.09 -14.52
CA THR A 339 -5.13 0.87 -13.42
C THR A 339 -6.30 0.45 -12.55
N MET A 340 -6.14 0.52 -11.23
CA MET A 340 -7.21 0.19 -10.29
C MET A 340 -7.40 1.23 -9.18
N THR A 341 -8.63 1.36 -8.67
CA THR A 341 -8.94 2.10 -7.43
C THR A 341 -9.92 1.34 -6.52
N VAL A 342 -9.82 1.55 -5.20
CA VAL A 342 -10.80 1.10 -4.20
C VAL A 342 -11.15 2.29 -3.33
N GLN A 343 -12.39 2.75 -3.41
CA GLN A 343 -12.83 4.02 -2.86
C GLN A 343 -14.00 3.85 -1.88
N GLY A 344 -14.26 4.89 -1.09
CA GLY A 344 -15.33 4.92 -0.10
C GLY A 344 -14.99 4.19 1.20
N THR A 345 -15.92 4.23 2.15
CA THR A 345 -15.70 3.70 3.49
C THR A 345 -16.08 2.24 3.62
N GLY A 346 -15.51 1.56 4.61
CA GLY A 346 -15.95 0.22 5.00
C GLY A 346 -15.46 -0.92 4.12
N ASN A 347 -14.47 -0.65 3.27
CA ASN A 347 -13.72 -1.68 2.58
C ASN A 347 -12.86 -2.44 3.60
N THR A 348 -12.92 -3.77 3.61
CA THR A 348 -12.12 -4.61 4.52
C THR A 348 -11.69 -5.91 3.87
N ILE A 349 -10.51 -6.39 4.23
CA ILE A 349 -10.02 -7.72 3.86
C ILE A 349 -9.67 -8.49 5.13
N VAL A 350 -10.14 -9.73 5.21
CA VAL A 350 -9.64 -10.74 6.16
C VAL A 350 -9.26 -11.98 5.37
N SER A 351 -8.01 -12.38 5.46
CA SER A 351 -7.50 -13.64 4.93
C SER A 351 -6.90 -14.48 6.07
N GLY A 352 -6.83 -15.80 5.93
CA GLY A 352 -6.00 -16.64 6.79
C GLY A 352 -4.57 -16.68 6.25
N THR A 353 -4.20 -17.79 5.62
CA THR A 353 -2.84 -18.05 5.09
C THR A 353 -2.61 -17.50 3.69
N GLY A 354 -3.63 -16.91 3.05
CA GLY A 354 -3.46 -16.21 1.78
C GLY A 354 -3.02 -14.76 2.00
N THR A 355 -2.24 -14.18 1.09
CA THR A 355 -1.94 -12.74 1.11
C THR A 355 -3.23 -11.93 1.07
N ALA A 356 -3.45 -11.05 2.04
CA ALA A 356 -4.69 -10.29 2.13
C ALA A 356 -4.79 -9.29 0.96
N LEU A 357 -3.76 -8.49 0.74
CA LEU A 357 -3.68 -7.55 -0.39
C LEU A 357 -2.39 -7.77 -1.19
N ASN A 358 -2.52 -8.05 -2.48
CA ASN A 358 -1.42 -8.13 -3.43
C ASN A 358 -1.67 -7.18 -4.59
N VAL A 359 -0.83 -6.17 -4.75
CA VAL A 359 -0.83 -5.28 -5.92
C VAL A 359 0.57 -5.30 -6.52
N ALA A 360 0.72 -5.98 -7.65
CA ALA A 360 2.01 -6.16 -8.32
C ALA A 360 1.93 -5.76 -9.79
N ASN A 361 2.87 -4.95 -10.26
CA ASN A 361 2.92 -4.48 -11.65
C ASN A 361 1.58 -3.90 -12.14
N THR A 362 0.86 -3.22 -11.24
CA THR A 362 -0.46 -2.64 -11.49
C THR A 362 -0.48 -1.22 -10.95
N THR A 363 -0.92 -0.26 -11.77
CA THR A 363 -1.00 1.15 -11.36
C THR A 363 -2.14 1.34 -10.36
N ILE A 364 -1.82 1.87 -9.18
CA ILE A 364 -2.84 2.46 -8.30
C ILE A 364 -3.21 3.82 -8.88
N GLY A 365 -4.49 3.99 -9.24
CA GLY A 365 -4.99 5.25 -9.79
C GLY A 365 -5.11 6.36 -8.74
N ALA A 366 -5.25 7.60 -9.18
CA ALA A 366 -5.31 8.80 -8.32
C ALA A 366 -6.52 8.88 -7.34
N GLY A 367 -7.42 7.89 -7.37
CA GLY A 367 -8.46 7.71 -6.36
C GLY A 367 -8.06 6.76 -5.22
N ASP A 368 -6.80 6.31 -5.23
CA ASP A 368 -6.15 5.44 -4.25
C ASP A 368 -6.78 4.05 -4.10
N VAL A 369 -6.10 3.22 -3.32
CA VAL A 369 -6.63 1.98 -2.75
C VAL A 369 -6.88 2.23 -1.27
N THR A 370 -8.13 2.47 -0.91
CA THR A 370 -8.52 2.79 0.47
C THR A 370 -9.24 1.62 1.13
N PHE A 371 -8.64 1.10 2.20
CA PHE A 371 -9.24 0.13 3.10
C PHE A 371 -9.42 0.72 4.50
N ARG A 372 -10.48 0.30 5.19
CA ARG A 372 -10.57 0.49 6.65
C ARG A 372 -9.61 -0.45 7.34
N SER A 373 -9.63 -1.72 6.98
CA SER A 373 -8.77 -2.72 7.60
C SER A 373 -8.31 -3.82 6.64
N ILE A 374 -7.09 -4.29 6.84
CA ILE A 374 -6.51 -5.44 6.11
C ILE A 374 -5.90 -6.38 7.15
N ALA A 375 -6.30 -7.66 7.14
CA ALA A 375 -5.84 -8.65 8.10
C ALA A 375 -5.44 -9.99 7.45
N SER A 376 -4.38 -10.61 7.97
CA SER A 376 -3.91 -11.95 7.59
C SER A 376 -3.28 -12.69 8.77
N ASN A 377 -3.36 -14.03 8.77
CA ASN A 377 -2.74 -14.88 9.78
C ASN A 377 -2.10 -16.11 9.14
N GLY A 378 -0.77 -16.11 8.99
CA GLY A 378 -0.03 -17.22 8.38
C GLY A 378 0.28 -17.06 6.88
N ALA A 379 0.11 -15.87 6.31
CA ALA A 379 0.41 -15.61 4.89
C ALA A 379 1.91 -15.49 4.62
N ALA A 380 2.36 -15.71 3.39
CA ALA A 380 3.77 -15.44 3.03
C ALA A 380 4.13 -13.97 3.31
N ASN A 381 3.30 -13.07 2.80
CA ASN A 381 3.22 -11.67 3.20
C ASN A 381 1.75 -11.30 3.35
N GLY A 382 1.41 -10.47 4.34
CA GLY A 382 0.04 -10.00 4.54
C GLY A 382 -0.38 -8.94 3.51
N ILE A 383 0.50 -7.97 3.28
CA ILE A 383 0.34 -6.92 2.26
C ILE A 383 1.58 -6.94 1.35
N VAL A 384 1.34 -6.91 0.04
CA VAL A 384 2.38 -6.78 -0.99
C VAL A 384 2.03 -5.63 -1.92
N LEU A 385 2.89 -4.62 -1.99
CA LEU A 385 2.88 -3.58 -3.02
C LEU A 385 4.20 -3.65 -3.78
N ASN A 386 4.14 -4.00 -5.06
CA ASN A 386 5.33 -4.15 -5.90
C ASN A 386 5.10 -3.43 -7.22
N ASN A 387 5.83 -2.33 -7.47
CA ASN A 387 5.75 -1.57 -8.71
C ASN A 387 4.31 -1.11 -9.00
N THR A 388 3.83 -0.17 -8.16
CA THR A 388 2.43 0.27 -8.15
C THR A 388 2.17 1.57 -8.92
N GLY A 389 3.14 2.04 -9.69
CA GLY A 389 3.08 3.31 -10.39
C GLY A 389 3.14 4.53 -9.46
N THR A 390 2.90 5.72 -10.01
CA THR A 390 3.10 7.02 -9.32
C THR A 390 1.84 7.87 -9.17
N SER A 391 0.67 7.34 -9.50
CA SER A 391 -0.59 8.12 -9.58
C SER A 391 -1.36 8.19 -8.26
N GLY A 392 -1.35 7.13 -7.47
CA GLY A 392 -2.00 7.04 -6.16
C GLY A 392 -1.30 6.02 -5.27
N ASN A 393 -1.87 5.74 -4.11
CA ASN A 393 -1.23 4.93 -3.05
C ASN A 393 -2.18 3.95 -2.35
N LEU A 394 -1.63 3.16 -1.43
CA LEU A 394 -2.42 2.41 -0.45
C LEU A 394 -2.68 3.28 0.78
N VAL A 395 -3.95 3.35 1.18
CA VAL A 395 -4.39 3.99 2.42
C VAL A 395 -5.15 2.98 3.29
N VAL A 396 -4.59 2.62 4.44
CA VAL A 396 -5.29 1.90 5.52
C VAL A 396 -5.67 2.90 6.60
N THR A 397 -6.97 3.12 6.76
CA THR A 397 -7.51 4.23 7.58
C THR A 397 -7.71 3.87 9.05
N GLY A 398 -7.98 2.59 9.37
CA GLY A 398 -8.42 2.19 10.70
C GLY A 398 -9.67 2.94 11.14
N THR A 399 -9.84 3.09 12.45
CA THR A 399 -10.91 3.90 13.07
C THR A 399 -10.35 5.06 13.92
N GLY A 400 -9.04 5.30 13.85
CA GLY A 400 -8.33 6.39 14.53
C GLY A 400 -8.07 6.17 16.02
N ALA A 401 -9.03 5.62 16.78
CA ALA A 401 -8.96 5.55 18.25
C ALA A 401 -8.54 4.18 18.83
N THR A 402 -8.66 3.11 18.05
CA THR A 402 -8.51 1.73 18.54
C THR A 402 -7.34 1.04 17.84
N GLY A 403 -6.33 0.59 18.61
CA GLY A 403 -5.25 -0.26 18.08
C GLY A 403 -5.81 -1.52 17.43
N GLY A 404 -5.26 -1.91 16.28
CA GLY A 404 -5.73 -3.04 15.47
C GLY A 404 -6.97 -2.75 14.62
N SER A 405 -7.58 -1.57 14.70
CA SER A 405 -8.72 -1.22 13.85
C SER A 405 -8.37 -1.05 12.36
N GLY A 406 -7.08 -0.84 12.04
CA GLY A 406 -6.52 -0.97 10.69
C GLY A 406 -6.33 -2.41 10.22
N GLY A 407 -6.61 -3.39 11.09
CA GLY A 407 -6.40 -4.81 10.85
C GLY A 407 -5.13 -5.35 11.50
N THR A 408 -5.03 -6.68 11.53
CA THR A 408 -3.91 -7.41 12.14
C THR A 408 -3.23 -8.27 11.09
N ILE A 409 -1.93 -8.06 10.90
CA ILE A 409 -1.05 -8.89 10.09
C ILE A 409 -0.16 -9.68 11.04
N GLN A 410 -0.26 -11.01 11.02
CA GLN A 410 0.49 -11.82 11.96
C GLN A 410 0.92 -13.18 11.42
N ASN A 411 1.95 -13.75 12.07
CA ASN A 411 2.47 -15.08 11.78
C ASN A 411 2.87 -15.27 10.31
N SER A 412 3.24 -14.20 9.60
CA SER A 412 3.67 -14.34 8.22
C SER A 412 4.96 -15.15 8.12
N THR A 413 5.08 -16.00 7.10
CA THR A 413 6.30 -16.79 6.87
C THR A 413 7.42 -15.98 6.20
N GLY A 414 7.11 -14.77 5.72
CA GLY A 414 8.05 -13.74 5.29
C GLY A 414 7.70 -12.41 5.97
N ASP A 415 7.91 -11.29 5.27
CA ASP A 415 7.60 -9.96 5.83
C ASP A 415 6.08 -9.77 6.02
N GLY A 416 5.64 -9.12 7.10
CA GLY A 416 4.22 -8.79 7.29
C GLY A 416 3.70 -7.88 6.17
N VAL A 417 4.41 -6.79 5.91
CA VAL A 417 4.16 -5.84 4.82
C VAL A 417 5.41 -5.71 3.95
N SER A 418 5.28 -5.98 2.65
CA SER A 418 6.36 -5.89 1.67
C SER A 418 6.06 -4.78 0.65
N LEU A 419 6.94 -3.78 0.58
CA LEU A 419 6.83 -2.60 -0.25
C LEU A 419 8.05 -2.51 -1.18
N THR A 420 7.84 -2.47 -2.49
CA THR A 420 8.89 -2.31 -3.50
C THR A 420 8.40 -1.42 -4.63
N ASP A 421 9.17 -0.40 -5.04
CA ASP A 421 8.77 0.54 -6.10
C ASP A 421 7.34 1.09 -5.91
N THR A 422 7.10 1.70 -4.76
CA THR A 422 5.80 2.27 -4.42
C THR A 422 6.00 3.62 -3.73
N GLN A 423 4.92 4.37 -3.53
CA GLN A 423 4.98 5.69 -2.95
C GLN A 423 3.80 5.98 -2.03
N ASP A 424 4.03 6.92 -1.13
CA ASP A 424 3.03 7.55 -0.26
C ASP A 424 2.19 6.56 0.56
N VAL A 425 2.68 5.36 0.84
CA VAL A 425 1.93 4.32 1.56
C VAL A 425 1.54 4.83 2.95
N SER A 426 0.25 4.79 3.27
CA SER A 426 -0.30 5.28 4.54
C SER A 426 -0.96 4.15 5.33
N LEU A 427 -0.39 3.78 6.47
CA LEU A 427 -0.90 2.72 7.35
C LEU A 427 -1.25 3.29 8.72
N SER A 428 -2.53 3.15 9.13
CA SER A 428 -3.02 3.63 10.42
C SER A 428 -3.61 2.51 11.29
N ASN A 429 -3.30 2.55 12.58
CA ASN A 429 -3.90 1.71 13.64
C ASN A 429 -3.83 0.18 13.38
N MET A 430 -2.79 -0.32 12.70
CA MET A 430 -2.59 -1.76 12.47
C MET A 430 -1.80 -2.42 13.60
N ILE A 431 -2.01 -3.73 13.78
CA ILE A 431 -1.13 -4.60 14.56
C ILE A 431 -0.33 -5.47 13.58
N ILE A 432 1.00 -5.50 13.71
CA ILE A 432 1.89 -6.30 12.86
C ILE A 432 2.82 -7.10 13.77
N SER A 433 2.56 -8.40 13.95
CA SER A 433 3.30 -9.17 14.96
C SER A 433 3.70 -10.58 14.53
N ASP A 434 4.74 -11.11 15.17
CA ASP A 434 5.12 -12.52 15.08
C ASP A 434 5.41 -12.98 13.64
N ASN A 435 5.81 -12.07 12.77
CA ASN A 435 6.19 -12.40 11.40
C ASN A 435 7.63 -12.90 11.38
N ALA A 436 7.88 -13.99 10.66
CA ALA A 436 9.21 -14.58 10.52
C ALA A 436 10.19 -13.59 9.89
N GLY A 437 9.76 -12.87 8.83
CA GLY A 437 10.52 -11.77 8.25
C GLY A 437 10.28 -10.44 8.97
N ASN A 438 10.58 -9.34 8.28
CA ASN A 438 10.37 -8.00 8.84
C ASN A 438 8.89 -7.76 9.14
N GLY A 439 8.58 -6.89 10.10
CA GLY A 439 7.19 -6.42 10.25
C GLY A 439 6.77 -5.63 9.02
N ILE A 440 7.57 -4.62 8.66
CA ILE A 440 7.45 -3.85 7.42
C ILE A 440 8.81 -3.83 6.73
N LYS A 441 8.86 -4.26 5.48
CA LYS A 441 10.03 -4.14 4.60
C LYS A 441 9.72 -3.20 3.44
N GLY A 442 10.56 -2.19 3.25
CA GLY A 442 10.50 -1.29 2.11
C GLY A 442 11.79 -1.25 1.32
N LEU A 443 11.67 -1.21 0.00
CA LEU A 443 12.77 -1.00 -0.93
C LEU A 443 12.35 0.01 -2.01
N ARG A 444 13.10 1.11 -2.17
CA ARG A 444 12.77 2.22 -3.08
C ARG A 444 11.34 2.73 -2.89
N VAL A 445 11.03 3.08 -1.65
CA VAL A 445 9.75 3.71 -1.31
C VAL A 445 9.95 5.22 -1.33
N ASN A 446 9.03 5.96 -1.97
CA ASN A 446 9.05 7.43 -2.00
C ASN A 446 7.88 7.97 -1.17
N GLY A 447 8.13 8.40 0.06
CA GLY A 447 7.09 8.78 1.02
C GLY A 447 6.42 7.58 1.71
N VAL A 448 6.23 7.67 3.03
CA VAL A 448 5.50 6.68 3.83
C VAL A 448 4.96 7.32 5.12
N VAL A 449 3.70 7.04 5.44
CA VAL A 449 3.02 7.54 6.65
C VAL A 449 2.60 6.36 7.51
N LEU A 450 3.25 6.19 8.65
CA LEU A 450 2.90 5.18 9.65
C LEU A 450 2.32 5.88 10.88
N ASN A 451 1.10 5.54 11.28
CA ASN A 451 0.40 6.22 12.36
C ASN A 451 -0.27 5.24 13.34
N GLY A 452 0.14 5.27 14.61
CA GLY A 452 -0.49 4.47 15.66
C GLY A 452 -0.37 2.96 15.43
N LEU A 453 0.71 2.50 14.77
CA LEU A 453 0.94 1.07 14.55
C LEU A 453 1.52 0.41 15.80
N THR A 454 1.16 -0.84 16.03
CA THR A 454 1.81 -1.71 17.01
C THR A 454 2.54 -2.82 16.28
N LEU A 455 3.86 -2.84 16.38
CA LEU A 455 4.75 -3.86 15.83
C LEU A 455 5.43 -4.60 16.97
N ASN A 456 5.29 -5.92 17.05
CA ASN A 456 5.89 -6.70 18.14
C ASN A 456 6.41 -8.06 17.67
N SER A 457 7.58 -8.47 18.16
CA SER A 457 8.14 -9.81 17.93
C SER A 457 8.28 -10.19 16.45
N ASN A 458 8.64 -9.24 15.60
CA ASN A 458 8.91 -9.50 14.17
C ASN A 458 10.40 -9.81 13.94
N ALA A 459 10.70 -10.43 12.80
CA ALA A 459 12.02 -10.91 12.37
C ALA A 459 12.50 -12.17 13.10
N ASP A 460 13.32 -12.97 12.42
CA ASP A 460 13.99 -14.15 12.98
C ASP A 460 15.46 -14.32 12.52
N ALA A 461 15.91 -13.46 11.59
CA ALA A 461 17.28 -13.46 11.08
C ALA A 461 18.04 -12.15 11.33
N ASN A 462 19.38 -12.21 11.22
CA ASN A 462 20.28 -11.10 11.53
C ASN A 462 20.17 -9.90 10.56
N THR A 463 19.49 -10.06 9.44
CA THR A 463 19.29 -9.04 8.41
C THR A 463 17.90 -8.41 8.44
N GLU A 464 17.12 -8.67 9.49
CA GLU A 464 15.71 -8.36 9.55
C GLU A 464 15.34 -7.57 10.81
N SER A 465 14.40 -6.64 10.67
CA SER A 465 13.98 -5.68 11.70
C SER A 465 12.46 -5.59 11.81
N GLY A 466 11.95 -4.94 12.85
CA GLY A 466 10.52 -4.61 12.94
C GLY A 466 10.06 -3.77 11.76
N ILE A 467 10.81 -2.71 11.47
CA ILE A 467 10.67 -1.87 10.29
C ILE A 467 12.05 -1.77 9.63
N LEU A 468 12.16 -2.18 8.36
CA LEU A 468 13.36 -2.05 7.55
C LEU A 468 13.03 -1.31 6.25
N PHE A 469 13.65 -0.14 6.05
CA PHE A 469 13.58 0.57 4.78
C PHE A 469 14.97 0.71 4.16
N ASN A 470 15.09 0.28 2.91
CA ASN A 470 16.25 0.52 2.07
C ASN A 470 15.88 1.48 0.95
N GLU A 471 16.71 2.51 0.74
CA GLU A 471 16.51 3.51 -0.33
C GLU A 471 15.18 4.26 -0.20
N LEU A 472 14.81 4.62 1.03
CA LEU A 472 13.65 5.44 1.34
C LEU A 472 13.91 6.89 0.94
N THR A 473 13.11 7.42 0.04
CA THR A 473 13.14 8.83 -0.36
C THR A 473 11.85 9.53 0.08
N GLY A 474 11.83 10.85 0.01
CA GLY A 474 10.65 11.63 0.35
C GLY A 474 10.93 13.13 0.32
N ASN A 475 9.89 13.91 0.11
CA ASN A 475 9.94 15.38 0.09
C ASN A 475 8.59 15.97 0.53
N ALA A 476 8.39 17.28 0.37
CA ALA A 476 7.14 17.94 0.80
C ALA A 476 5.87 17.37 0.12
N SER A 477 5.98 16.83 -1.10
CA SER A 477 4.88 16.15 -1.80
C SER A 477 4.78 14.66 -1.49
N HIS A 478 5.85 14.06 -0.96
CA HIS A 478 5.94 12.64 -0.59
C HIS A 478 6.41 12.51 0.86
N VAL A 479 5.49 12.75 1.77
CA VAL A 479 5.77 12.90 3.20
C VAL A 479 6.21 11.58 3.83
N THR A 480 7.20 11.65 4.72
CA THR A 480 7.72 10.49 5.46
C THR A 480 7.58 10.72 6.97
N THR A 481 6.65 10.02 7.63
CA THR A 481 6.33 10.22 9.06
C THR A 481 6.08 8.91 9.79
N PHE A 482 6.61 8.81 11.02
CA PHE A 482 6.33 7.77 12.00
C PHE A 482 5.71 8.41 13.25
N THR A 483 4.39 8.27 13.42
CA THR A 483 3.64 8.95 14.48
C THR A 483 3.05 7.94 15.45
N ASN A 484 3.31 8.10 16.76
CA ASN A 484 2.73 7.28 17.82
C ASN A 484 2.90 5.76 17.61
N LEU A 485 4.02 5.33 17.05
CA LEU A 485 4.29 3.90 16.84
C LEU A 485 4.64 3.23 18.17
N THR A 486 4.28 1.95 18.31
CA THR A 486 4.84 1.06 19.34
C THR A 486 5.58 -0.04 18.61
N VAL A 487 6.91 -0.05 18.68
CA VAL A 487 7.76 -1.06 18.02
C VAL A 487 8.59 -1.77 19.07
N SER A 488 8.42 -3.08 19.20
CA SER A 488 9.08 -3.82 20.27
C SER A 488 9.56 -5.21 19.91
N ASN A 489 10.65 -5.60 20.55
CA ASN A 489 11.13 -6.99 20.63
C ASN A 489 11.39 -7.65 19.27
N SER A 490 11.77 -6.86 18.26
CA SER A 490 12.24 -7.43 17.01
C SER A 490 13.55 -8.21 17.19
N PHE A 491 13.81 -9.17 16.31
CA PHE A 491 14.97 -10.07 16.46
C PHE A 491 16.30 -9.32 16.41
N THR A 492 16.54 -8.45 15.41
CA THR A 492 17.70 -7.54 15.43
C THR A 492 17.37 -6.14 15.88
N HIS A 493 16.76 -5.32 15.02
CA HIS A 493 16.46 -3.92 15.32
C HIS A 493 14.97 -3.68 15.30
N ASN A 494 14.50 -2.73 16.09
CA ASN A 494 13.09 -2.32 16.01
C ASN A 494 12.85 -1.52 14.73
N VAL A 495 13.69 -0.52 14.45
CA VAL A 495 13.64 0.28 13.21
C VAL A 495 15.01 0.42 12.60
N GLN A 496 15.09 0.25 11.29
CA GLN A 496 16.29 0.48 10.48
C GLN A 496 15.93 1.17 9.17
N VAL A 497 16.55 2.31 8.90
CA VAL A 497 16.42 3.05 7.65
C VAL A 497 17.81 3.27 7.07
N ILE A 498 18.06 2.75 5.86
CA ILE A 498 19.35 2.80 5.19
C ILE A 498 19.15 3.36 3.78
N ASN A 499 19.86 4.43 3.43
CA ASN A 499 19.90 4.90 2.05
C ASN A 499 21.29 4.81 1.47
N SER A 500 21.38 4.21 0.29
CA SER A 500 22.56 4.19 -0.56
C SER A 500 22.62 5.38 -1.53
N GLY A 501 21.50 6.04 -1.80
CA GLY A 501 21.44 7.22 -2.67
C GLY A 501 20.12 7.97 -2.55
N GLY A 502 20.00 9.07 -3.29
CA GLY A 502 18.80 9.90 -3.29
C GLY A 502 18.65 10.82 -2.07
N THR A 503 17.49 11.45 -1.94
CA THR A 503 17.20 12.42 -0.86
C THR A 503 15.97 11.97 -0.06
N LEU A 504 16.15 11.86 1.25
CA LEU A 504 15.08 11.80 2.23
C LEU A 504 15.01 13.14 2.93
N ALA A 505 14.14 14.03 2.45
CA ALA A 505 14.13 15.43 2.88
C ALA A 505 13.85 15.58 4.38
N ASN A 506 13.02 14.70 4.95
CA ASN A 506 12.86 14.54 6.40
C ASN A 506 12.10 13.25 6.71
N LEU A 507 12.62 12.42 7.62
CA LEU A 507 11.83 11.45 8.38
C LEU A 507 11.43 12.08 9.70
N VAL A 508 10.14 12.34 9.88
CA VAL A 508 9.61 12.89 11.13
C VAL A 508 9.08 11.77 12.02
N VAL A 509 9.72 11.56 13.15
CA VAL A 509 9.28 10.68 14.24
C VAL A 509 8.65 11.55 15.33
N SER A 510 7.35 11.37 15.58
CA SER A 510 6.61 12.13 16.58
C SER A 510 5.89 11.20 17.54
N GLY A 511 6.29 11.24 18.81
CA GLY A 511 5.76 10.34 19.82
C GLY A 511 6.21 8.89 19.64
N GLY A 512 5.51 7.98 20.32
CA GLY A 512 5.71 6.54 20.20
C GLY A 512 6.73 5.95 21.19
N THR A 513 6.84 4.63 21.15
CA THR A 513 7.72 3.82 21.99
C THR A 513 8.45 2.80 21.14
N PHE A 514 9.77 2.83 21.20
CA PHE A 514 10.67 1.88 20.59
C PHE A 514 11.37 1.16 21.73
N SER A 515 11.25 -0.17 21.80
CA SER A 515 11.70 -0.86 23.00
C SER A 515 12.20 -2.28 22.79
N ASN A 516 13.20 -2.66 23.56
CA ASN A 516 13.63 -4.02 23.66
C ASN A 516 13.65 -4.44 25.13
N ASN A 517 12.64 -5.21 25.54
CA ASN A 517 12.48 -5.59 26.95
C ASN A 517 13.17 -6.92 27.30
N GLY A 518 14.03 -7.44 26.41
CA GLY A 518 14.73 -8.71 26.59
C GLY A 518 13.94 -9.95 26.17
N ALA A 519 12.77 -9.80 25.54
CA ALA A 519 12.08 -10.92 24.91
C ALA A 519 12.76 -11.40 23.61
N SER A 520 13.60 -10.58 22.99
CA SER A 520 14.40 -10.92 21.81
C SER A 520 15.75 -11.54 22.22
N ASN A 521 16.18 -12.58 21.49
CA ASN A 521 17.40 -13.34 21.80
C ASN A 521 18.71 -12.67 21.32
N ASN A 522 18.63 -11.70 20.39
CA ASN A 522 19.79 -11.02 19.83
C ASN A 522 19.77 -9.51 20.10
N ALA A 523 18.58 -8.89 20.04
CA ALA A 523 18.28 -7.57 20.59
C ALA A 523 19.34 -6.47 20.30
N GLY A 524 19.39 -6.01 19.04
CA GLY A 524 20.13 -4.84 18.60
C GLY A 524 19.45 -3.51 18.98
N SER A 525 19.88 -2.41 18.34
CA SER A 525 19.38 -1.06 18.57
C SER A 525 17.87 -0.88 18.34
N ASP A 526 17.26 0.05 19.06
CA ASP A 526 15.85 0.40 18.88
C ASP A 526 15.63 1.15 17.55
N PHE A 527 16.55 2.03 17.16
CA PHE A 527 16.41 2.81 15.93
C PHE A 527 17.75 3.07 15.28
N ILE A 528 17.90 2.67 14.01
CA ILE A 528 19.06 2.96 13.17
C ILE A 528 18.62 3.84 11.99
N PHE A 529 19.39 4.90 11.76
CA PHE A 529 19.22 5.80 10.61
C PHE A 529 20.57 6.03 9.94
N GLU A 530 20.74 5.49 8.74
CA GLU A 530 22.04 5.32 8.12
C GLU A 530 22.08 5.81 6.66
N ALA A 531 23.06 6.67 6.37
CA ALA A 531 23.39 7.14 5.03
C ALA A 531 24.67 6.43 4.54
N ASP A 532 24.51 5.38 3.73
CA ASP A 532 25.59 4.48 3.28
C ASP A 532 25.74 4.45 1.75
N GLY A 533 26.33 5.50 1.18
CA GLY A 533 26.45 5.71 -0.26
C GLY A 533 27.65 5.08 -0.96
N ALA A 534 28.20 3.98 -0.46
CA ALA A 534 29.44 3.43 -1.02
C ALA A 534 29.35 3.14 -2.52
N GLY A 535 30.10 3.92 -3.33
CA GLY A 535 30.33 3.65 -4.76
C GLY A 535 29.25 4.12 -5.74
N VAL A 536 28.26 4.90 -5.31
CA VAL A 536 27.18 5.43 -6.18
C VAL A 536 27.29 6.94 -6.41
N ALA A 537 27.00 7.39 -7.64
CA ALA A 537 27.01 8.81 -7.99
C ALA A 537 25.81 9.52 -7.32
N GLY A 538 26.08 10.54 -6.49
CA GLY A 538 25.06 11.29 -5.75
C GLY A 538 24.82 10.76 -4.34
N ALA A 539 25.82 10.97 -3.46
CA ALA A 539 25.79 10.55 -2.06
C ALA A 539 24.46 10.88 -1.36
N PRO A 540 23.93 9.95 -0.53
CA PRO A 540 22.63 10.11 0.09
C PRO A 540 22.62 11.35 0.99
N THR A 541 21.52 12.09 0.97
CA THR A 541 21.25 13.19 1.90
C THR A 541 19.95 12.91 2.64
N MET A 542 20.03 12.87 3.97
CA MET A 542 18.91 12.43 4.81
C MET A 542 18.74 13.37 6.00
N THR A 543 17.51 13.78 6.28
CA THR A 543 17.17 14.49 7.52
C THR A 543 16.29 13.62 8.41
N LEU A 544 16.56 13.65 9.71
CA LEU A 544 15.78 12.96 10.74
C LEU A 544 15.32 13.99 11.77
N THR A 545 14.04 13.99 12.09
CA THR A 545 13.46 14.73 13.22
C THR A 545 12.85 13.75 14.20
N VAL A 546 13.22 13.79 15.49
CA VAL A 546 12.68 12.92 16.53
C VAL A 546 12.23 13.76 17.72
N ASP A 547 10.92 13.79 17.98
CA ASP A 547 10.31 14.57 19.07
C ASP A 547 9.30 13.72 19.85
N GLY A 548 9.33 13.83 21.19
CA GLY A 548 8.37 13.19 22.10
C GLY A 548 8.38 11.66 22.12
N ALA A 549 9.39 11.00 21.55
CA ALA A 549 9.51 9.56 21.51
C ALA A 549 10.13 8.97 22.80
N THR A 550 9.83 7.70 23.07
CA THR A 550 10.46 6.91 24.14
C THR A 550 11.27 5.77 23.55
N PHE A 551 12.55 5.68 23.92
CA PHE A 551 13.45 4.58 23.60
C PHE A 551 13.81 3.86 24.91
N THR A 552 13.53 2.57 24.99
CA THR A 552 13.79 1.82 26.23
C THR A 552 14.30 0.42 25.98
N GLY A 553 15.49 0.14 26.50
CA GLY A 553 16.07 -1.20 26.48
C GLY A 553 15.78 -1.99 27.74
N ASN A 554 16.48 -3.12 27.86
CA ASN A 554 16.53 -3.95 29.04
C ASN A 554 17.93 -3.90 29.65
N ASN A 555 18.11 -3.06 30.67
CA ASN A 555 19.35 -2.93 31.42
C ASN A 555 19.32 -3.71 32.75
N ALA A 556 18.53 -4.79 32.84
CA ALA A 556 18.55 -5.69 33.98
C ALA A 556 19.82 -6.55 33.93
N TYR A 557 20.99 -5.98 34.31
CA TYR A 557 22.33 -6.59 34.30
C TYR A 557 22.35 -8.12 34.49
N PRO A 558 22.27 -8.93 33.42
CA PRO A 558 22.20 -10.37 33.53
C PRO A 558 23.62 -10.92 33.29
N GLY A 559 24.57 -10.53 34.13
CA GLY A 559 25.95 -11.04 34.05
C GLY A 559 26.71 -10.73 32.74
N PRO A 560 27.91 -11.30 32.55
CA PRO A 560 28.74 -11.06 31.38
C PRO A 560 28.14 -11.71 30.11
N GLY A 561 27.88 -10.92 29.07
CA GLY A 561 27.54 -11.41 27.72
C GLY A 561 26.29 -10.81 27.06
N VAL A 562 25.46 -10.05 27.76
CA VAL A 562 24.30 -9.34 27.20
C VAL A 562 24.52 -7.84 27.33
N ILE A 563 24.74 -7.15 26.21
CA ILE A 563 24.86 -5.69 26.16
C ILE A 563 23.53 -5.15 25.63
N PRO A 564 22.84 -4.22 26.34
CA PRO A 564 21.63 -3.60 25.82
C PRO A 564 21.88 -2.89 24.49
N GLY A 565 20.88 -2.78 23.64
CA GLY A 565 20.96 -2.02 22.39
C GLY A 565 21.19 -0.52 22.60
N THR A 566 21.53 0.19 21.52
CA THR A 566 21.48 1.67 21.48
C THR A 566 20.04 2.11 21.27
N GLY A 567 19.60 3.22 21.88
CA GLY A 567 18.27 3.78 21.65
C GLY A 567 18.15 4.33 20.23
N LEU A 568 18.82 5.46 19.98
CA LEU A 568 18.89 6.06 18.65
C LEU A 568 20.33 6.05 18.14
N PHE A 569 20.55 5.40 16.99
CA PHE A 569 21.83 5.35 16.31
C PHE A 569 21.73 6.01 14.93
N VAL A 570 22.38 7.17 14.78
CA VAL A 570 22.46 7.92 13.53
C VAL A 570 23.86 7.75 12.93
N ILE A 571 23.94 7.37 11.66
CA ILE A 571 25.18 7.03 10.99
C ILE A 571 25.29 7.78 9.66
N ALA A 572 26.34 8.59 9.51
CA ALA A 572 26.73 9.22 8.25
C ALA A 572 27.99 8.52 7.71
N ASN A 573 27.81 7.44 6.93
CA ASN A 573 28.93 6.72 6.32
C ASN A 573 29.51 7.52 5.14
N ASP A 574 28.85 7.44 3.99
CA ASP A 574 29.31 8.13 2.78
C ASP A 574 28.34 9.25 2.34
N GLY A 575 27.31 9.55 3.14
CA GLY A 575 26.28 10.57 2.89
C GLY A 575 26.20 11.70 3.93
N THR A 576 25.33 12.67 3.68
CA THR A 576 25.05 13.76 4.63
C THR A 576 23.82 13.43 5.47
N VAL A 577 23.95 13.51 6.80
CA VAL A 577 22.82 13.39 7.73
C VAL A 577 22.63 14.68 8.52
N ASN A 578 21.39 15.16 8.56
CA ASN A 578 20.94 16.26 9.41
C ASN A 578 19.99 15.71 10.48
N ALA A 579 20.39 15.72 11.75
CA ALA A 579 19.61 15.12 12.84
C ALA A 579 19.08 16.18 13.81
N HIS A 580 17.76 16.22 14.01
CA HIS A 580 17.04 17.10 14.93
C HIS A 580 16.41 16.23 16.03
N ILE A 581 16.96 16.23 17.24
CA ILE A 581 16.57 15.29 18.30
C ILE A 581 16.11 16.07 19.54
N GLY A 582 14.80 16.06 19.78
CA GLY A 582 14.15 16.70 20.92
C GLY A 582 13.99 18.22 20.78
N GLU A 583 13.98 18.72 19.56
CA GLU A 583 13.90 20.14 19.27
C GLU A 583 12.60 20.79 19.74
N THR A 584 11.47 20.13 19.47
CA THR A 584 10.13 20.63 19.80
C THR A 584 9.63 20.02 21.10
N THR A 585 9.90 18.74 21.34
CA THR A 585 9.47 18.02 22.54
C THR A 585 10.51 16.98 22.92
N GLY A 586 10.96 17.02 24.17
CA GLY A 586 12.00 16.14 24.67
C GLY A 586 11.68 14.66 24.51
N ASN A 587 12.67 13.87 24.11
CA ASN A 587 12.57 12.41 24.09
C ASN A 587 13.05 11.81 25.41
N LEU A 588 12.61 10.58 25.68
CA LEU A 588 13.06 9.76 26.81
C LEU A 588 13.92 8.60 26.29
N PHE A 589 15.13 8.46 26.83
CA PHE A 589 16.03 7.33 26.59
C PHE A 589 16.33 6.66 27.93
N ASN A 590 15.98 5.37 28.06
CA ASN A 590 16.11 4.68 29.35
C ASN A 590 16.60 3.24 29.21
N ASN A 591 17.49 2.79 30.11
CA ASN A 591 17.95 1.40 30.16
C ASN A 591 18.62 0.90 28.86
N LEU A 592 19.51 1.71 28.30
CA LEU A 592 20.19 1.44 27.02
C LEU A 592 21.71 1.33 27.21
N ASN A 593 22.43 0.82 26.21
CA ASN A 593 23.89 0.93 26.24
C ASN A 593 24.34 2.37 26.00
N ASN A 594 23.90 2.93 24.88
CA ASN A 594 23.94 4.36 24.60
C ASN A 594 22.50 4.85 24.42
N GLY A 595 22.13 5.98 25.01
CA GLY A 595 20.85 6.62 24.73
C GLY A 595 20.82 7.09 23.28
N ILE A 596 21.76 7.96 22.95
CA ILE A 596 21.95 8.53 21.61
C ILE A 596 23.38 8.26 21.16
N ASN A 597 23.53 7.71 19.96
CA ASN A 597 24.81 7.50 19.30
C ASN A 597 24.78 8.15 17.91
N LEU A 598 25.71 9.07 17.67
CA LEU A 598 25.84 9.83 16.43
C LEU A 598 27.23 9.54 15.87
N THR A 599 27.30 8.82 14.76
CA THR A 599 28.57 8.38 14.18
C THR A 599 28.74 8.89 12.75
N GLN A 600 29.96 9.33 12.47
CA GLN A 600 30.47 9.62 11.16
C GLN A 600 31.60 8.63 10.87
N SER A 601 31.43 7.76 9.87
CA SER A 601 32.36 6.67 9.50
C SER A 601 32.49 6.56 7.98
N SER A 602 33.39 5.78 7.40
CA SER A 602 33.41 5.55 5.94
C SER A 602 33.40 4.08 5.62
N ASN A 603 32.58 3.67 4.66
CA ASN A 603 32.50 2.29 4.20
C ASN A 603 33.09 2.11 2.78
N SER A 604 33.25 3.22 2.04
CA SER A 604 33.54 3.19 0.60
C SER A 604 34.99 3.03 0.19
N GLY A 605 35.98 3.30 1.06
CA GLY A 605 37.39 3.42 0.65
C GLY A 605 37.65 4.45 -0.47
N ALA A 606 36.63 5.21 -0.89
CA ALA A 606 36.57 5.96 -2.14
C ALA A 606 36.78 7.49 -1.94
N GLY A 607 37.17 7.93 -0.75
CA GLY A 607 37.58 9.32 -0.52
C GLY A 607 36.46 10.35 -0.31
N THR A 608 35.18 9.97 -0.46
CA THR A 608 34.03 10.82 -0.09
C THR A 608 33.49 10.40 1.28
N GLY A 609 33.89 11.11 2.34
CA GLY A 609 33.31 10.91 3.66
C GLY A 609 31.97 11.62 3.79
N GLY A 610 30.99 10.99 4.42
CA GLY A 610 29.73 11.60 4.81
C GLY A 610 29.87 12.72 5.84
N ASN A 611 28.95 13.70 5.83
CA ASN A 611 28.86 14.82 6.78
C ASN A 611 27.78 14.57 7.83
N LEU A 612 28.00 15.02 9.06
CA LEU A 612 27.03 14.87 10.14
C LEU A 612 26.76 16.22 10.80
N ASN A 613 25.53 16.71 10.60
CA ASN A 613 25.00 17.88 11.28
C ASN A 613 23.96 17.42 12.29
N PHE A 614 24.02 17.92 13.53
CA PHE A 614 23.06 17.49 14.54
C PHE A 614 22.70 18.56 15.55
N THR A 615 21.47 18.48 16.05
CA THR A 615 21.15 19.00 17.36
C THR A 615 20.48 17.95 18.23
N VAL A 616 20.98 17.82 19.45
CA VAL A 616 20.42 17.01 20.53
C VAL A 616 20.01 17.94 21.65
N ARG A 617 18.70 18.16 21.84
CA ARG A 617 18.23 19.03 22.91
C ARG A 617 16.99 18.57 23.63
N ASN A 618 16.81 19.06 24.87
CA ASN A 618 15.65 18.79 25.72
C ASN A 618 15.40 17.30 26.05
N ASN A 619 16.37 16.41 25.81
CA ASN A 619 16.18 14.98 26.02
C ASN A 619 16.48 14.59 27.48
N THR A 620 15.79 13.55 27.96
CA THR A 620 16.11 12.88 29.22
C THR A 620 16.76 11.53 28.91
N VAL A 621 17.97 11.31 29.40
CA VAL A 621 18.73 10.07 29.22
C VAL A 621 19.06 9.48 30.59
N THR A 622 18.56 8.28 30.88
CA THR A 622 18.76 7.61 32.17
C THR A 622 19.19 6.16 32.01
N ASN A 623 19.91 5.65 33.00
CA ASN A 623 20.34 4.28 33.16
C ASN A 623 21.10 3.77 31.93
N SER A 624 22.02 4.58 31.40
CA SER A 624 22.91 4.15 30.31
C SER A 624 24.01 3.24 30.86
N ASP A 625 24.31 2.15 30.17
CA ASP A 625 25.42 1.29 30.55
C ASP A 625 26.79 1.90 30.20
N SER A 626 26.92 2.37 28.95
CA SER A 626 28.10 3.06 28.43
C SER A 626 27.85 4.57 28.44
N THR A 627 27.99 5.25 27.30
CA THR A 627 27.91 6.70 27.18
C THR A 627 26.49 7.15 26.88
N ALA A 628 25.93 8.05 27.67
CA ALA A 628 24.53 8.49 27.47
C ALA A 628 24.33 9.17 26.10
N ILE A 629 25.18 10.14 25.75
CA ILE A 629 25.21 10.78 24.43
C ILE A 629 26.62 10.63 23.83
N ASN A 630 26.75 9.79 22.82
CA ASN A 630 28.01 9.57 22.11
C ASN A 630 27.99 10.23 20.73
N VAL A 631 29.00 11.03 20.45
CA VAL A 631 29.29 11.58 19.13
C VAL A 631 30.68 11.09 18.72
N PHE A 632 30.78 10.45 17.57
CA PHE A 632 32.02 9.86 17.10
C PHE A 632 32.27 10.16 15.62
N SER A 633 33.51 10.51 15.28
CA SER A 633 33.98 10.63 13.89
C SER A 633 35.22 9.78 13.69
N SER A 634 35.19 8.82 12.77
CA SER A 634 36.32 7.93 12.46
C SER A 634 37.46 8.65 11.73
N GLY A 635 38.66 8.06 11.78
CA GLY A 635 39.91 8.71 11.39
C GLY A 635 40.20 8.86 9.89
N ASP A 636 39.46 8.19 9.02
CA ASP A 636 40.01 7.81 7.71
C ASP A 636 40.02 8.94 6.65
N LEU A 637 39.26 10.03 6.84
CA LEU A 637 39.06 11.10 5.85
C LEU A 637 38.92 12.47 6.51
N ALA A 638 39.07 13.58 5.76
CA ALA A 638 38.76 14.94 6.22
C ALA A 638 37.25 15.21 6.06
N ARG A 639 36.55 15.45 7.17
CA ARG A 639 35.08 15.50 7.22
C ARG A 639 34.59 16.65 8.10
N THR A 640 33.32 17.01 7.97
CA THR A 640 32.71 18.02 8.84
C THR A 640 31.73 17.37 9.80
N LEU A 641 31.92 17.67 11.09
CA LEU A 641 31.01 17.32 12.18
C LEU A 641 30.58 18.63 12.85
N ASP A 642 29.33 19.05 12.67
CA ASP A 642 28.81 20.28 13.26
C ASP A 642 27.58 19.97 14.12
N GLY A 643 27.60 20.30 15.42
CA GLY A 643 26.40 20.09 16.20
C GLY A 643 26.31 20.69 17.59
N ILE A 644 25.08 20.69 18.10
CA ILE A 644 24.70 21.27 19.38
C ILE A 644 24.16 20.16 20.29
N ILE A 645 24.60 20.13 21.55
CA ILE A 645 24.07 19.27 22.61
C ILE A 645 23.64 20.19 23.74
N ALA A 646 22.32 20.45 23.87
CA ALA A 646 21.85 21.46 24.81
C ALA A 646 20.59 21.09 25.60
N ASN A 647 20.43 21.61 26.81
CA ASN A 647 19.21 21.41 27.62
C ASN A 647 18.86 19.94 27.91
N ASN A 648 19.82 19.02 27.82
CA ASN A 648 19.55 17.60 28.11
C ASN A 648 19.70 17.33 29.61
N VAL A 649 18.95 16.35 30.11
CA VAL A 649 19.08 15.82 31.47
C VAL A 649 19.61 14.40 31.38
N ILE A 650 20.84 14.20 31.84
CA ILE A 650 21.50 12.90 31.91
C ILE A 650 21.58 12.46 33.36
N GLY A 651 20.90 11.37 33.68
CA GLY A 651 20.81 10.79 35.01
C GLY A 651 19.74 11.40 35.90
N THR A 652 19.61 10.86 37.11
CA THR A 652 18.69 11.29 38.17
C THR A 652 19.47 11.63 39.43
N GLN A 653 19.27 12.83 39.96
CA GLN A 653 20.01 13.33 41.13
C GLN A 653 19.88 12.38 42.31
N GLY A 654 21.01 12.03 42.93
CA GLY A 654 21.05 11.15 44.09
C GLY A 654 20.82 9.67 43.79
N VAL A 655 20.57 9.29 42.53
CA VAL A 655 20.45 7.88 42.11
C VAL A 655 21.77 7.48 41.45
N ALA A 656 22.63 6.77 42.19
CA ALA A 656 23.93 6.33 41.70
C ALA A 656 23.82 5.61 40.34
N THR A 657 24.79 5.84 39.45
CA THR A 657 24.90 5.22 38.10
C THR A 657 23.77 5.54 37.12
N SER A 658 22.80 6.37 37.50
CA SER A 658 21.62 6.64 36.68
C SER A 658 21.90 7.50 35.44
N GLY A 659 23.04 8.19 35.36
CA GLY A 659 23.45 8.85 34.11
C GLY A 659 24.09 7.86 33.17
N SER A 660 25.28 7.41 33.55
CA SER A 660 26.07 6.40 32.85
C SER A 660 26.83 5.55 33.86
N ARG A 661 26.81 4.22 33.71
CA ARG A 661 27.51 3.31 34.63
C ARG A 661 29.01 3.23 34.35
N THR A 662 29.40 2.94 33.12
CA THR A 662 30.80 2.69 32.73
C THR A 662 31.36 3.71 31.74
N GLY A 663 30.51 4.38 30.97
CA GLY A 663 30.90 5.40 29.99
C GLY A 663 30.77 6.84 30.49
N ASN A 664 30.76 7.78 29.55
CA ASN A 664 30.66 9.21 29.82
C ASN A 664 29.20 9.68 29.85
N GLY A 665 28.93 10.84 30.45
CA GLY A 665 27.65 11.51 30.19
C GLY A 665 27.54 11.90 28.72
N ILE A 666 28.47 12.73 28.26
CA ILE A 666 28.60 13.17 26.88
C ILE A 666 30.02 12.87 26.40
N ARG A 667 30.15 12.21 25.24
CA ARG A 667 31.44 12.02 24.57
C ARG A 667 31.40 12.63 23.17
N VAL A 668 32.42 13.41 22.85
CA VAL A 668 32.76 13.84 21.49
C VAL A 668 34.13 13.26 21.15
N GLY A 669 34.13 12.10 20.50
CA GLY A 669 35.32 11.45 20.00
C GLY A 669 35.58 11.81 18.55
N HIS A 670 36.56 12.65 18.28
CA HIS A 670 36.97 12.98 16.93
C HIS A 670 38.30 12.26 16.63
N GLU A 671 38.36 11.58 15.50
CA GLU A 671 39.58 10.91 15.05
C GLU A 671 39.97 11.33 13.63
N SER A 672 39.06 12.02 12.93
CA SER A 672 39.18 12.47 11.53
C SER A 672 40.27 13.54 11.35
N LEU A 673 40.76 13.68 10.11
CA LEU A 673 41.58 14.81 9.62
C LEU A 673 40.81 16.13 9.50
N GLY A 674 39.49 16.08 9.65
CA GLY A 674 38.58 17.19 9.41
C GLY A 674 38.42 18.17 10.56
N VAL A 675 37.30 18.88 10.53
CA VAL A 675 36.92 19.87 11.55
C VAL A 675 35.64 19.41 12.23
N ALA A 676 35.70 19.29 13.55
CA ALA A 676 34.53 19.18 14.40
C ALA A 676 34.23 20.52 15.08
N LYS A 677 32.97 20.96 15.08
CA LYS A 677 32.49 22.07 15.92
C LYS A 677 31.34 21.58 16.79
N VAL A 678 31.49 21.69 18.10
CA VAL A 678 30.47 21.23 19.05
C VAL A 678 30.22 22.27 20.13
N LEU A 679 28.94 22.58 20.36
CA LEU A 679 28.46 23.34 21.50
C LEU A 679 27.77 22.39 22.49
N ILE A 680 28.26 22.34 23.72
CA ILE A 680 27.67 21.59 24.84
C ILE A 680 27.17 22.61 25.86
N ASP A 681 25.87 22.92 25.83
CA ASP A 681 25.28 24.06 26.54
C ASP A 681 24.11 23.69 27.46
N ASN A 682 24.10 24.19 28.69
CA ASN A 682 22.95 24.11 29.58
C ASN A 682 22.42 22.67 29.83
N ASN A 683 23.31 21.67 29.87
CA ASN A 683 22.93 20.30 30.20
C ASN A 683 23.04 20.05 31.71
N ILE A 684 22.19 19.17 32.24
CA ILE A 684 22.33 18.60 33.58
C ILE A 684 22.94 17.21 33.41
N ILE A 685 24.15 16.99 33.92
CA ILE A 685 24.88 15.72 33.80
C ILE A 685 25.21 15.24 35.21
N GLN A 686 24.63 14.11 35.61
CA GLN A 686 24.76 13.66 36.99
C GLN A 686 24.86 12.15 37.15
N SER A 687 25.42 11.74 38.28
CA SER A 687 25.43 10.33 38.68
C SER A 687 26.12 9.42 37.66
N ILE A 688 27.29 9.89 37.19
CA ILE A 688 28.19 9.16 36.29
C ILE A 688 29.15 8.30 37.09
N GLY A 689 29.43 7.09 36.59
CA GLY A 689 30.45 6.19 37.11
C GLY A 689 29.98 5.33 38.29
N VAL A 690 30.86 4.42 38.69
CA VAL A 690 30.72 3.53 39.85
C VAL A 690 32.00 3.63 40.68
N ASN A 691 31.88 3.71 42.01
CA ASN A 691 33.07 3.75 42.88
C ASN A 691 33.97 2.52 42.65
N GLY A 692 35.27 2.74 42.51
CA GLY A 692 36.28 1.67 42.34
C GLY A 692 36.31 1.02 40.95
N ILE A 693 35.46 1.44 40.01
CA ILE A 693 35.55 1.12 38.59
C ILE A 693 35.97 2.41 37.89
N SER A 694 36.92 2.36 36.96
CA SER A 694 37.23 3.53 36.13
C SER A 694 36.02 3.87 35.26
N GLY A 695 35.11 4.71 35.76
CA GLY A 695 34.00 5.28 35.01
C GLY A 695 34.49 6.32 34.01
N GLY A 696 33.68 6.62 32.99
CA GLY A 696 33.91 7.76 32.10
C GLY A 696 33.67 9.11 32.80
N ASP A 697 34.12 10.19 32.19
CA ASP A 697 33.94 11.56 32.70
C ASP A 697 32.53 12.09 32.34
N SER A 698 32.05 13.17 32.97
CA SER A 698 30.75 13.74 32.57
C SER A 698 30.76 14.25 31.14
N VAL A 699 31.81 14.98 30.74
CA VAL A 699 32.04 15.43 29.37
C VAL A 699 33.45 15.03 28.96
N SER A 700 33.58 14.31 27.85
CA SER A 700 34.86 13.93 27.26
C SER A 700 34.95 14.41 25.81
N ILE A 701 35.92 15.26 25.51
CA ILE A 701 36.22 15.75 24.15
C ILE A 701 37.62 15.27 23.77
N THR A 702 37.75 14.58 22.64
CA THR A 702 39.02 13.95 22.28
C THR A 702 39.38 14.12 20.80
N GLN A 703 40.68 14.29 20.53
CA GLN A 703 41.32 14.11 19.22
C GLN A 703 42.59 13.25 19.40
N LEU A 704 42.54 11.99 18.97
CA LEU A 704 43.50 10.96 19.42
C LEU A 704 44.22 10.17 18.33
N VAL A 705 43.77 10.23 17.06
CA VAL A 705 44.27 9.30 16.03
C VAL A 705 44.95 10.02 14.86
N GLN A 706 44.50 11.21 14.48
CA GLN A 706 45.03 11.96 13.32
C GLN A 706 45.07 13.48 13.60
N PRO A 707 45.80 14.29 12.81
CA PRO A 707 45.97 15.72 13.05
C PRO A 707 44.76 16.58 12.61
N GLY A 708 43.55 16.25 13.06
CA GLY A 708 42.35 17.06 12.83
C GLY A 708 42.13 18.13 13.90
N THR A 709 41.15 19.01 13.66
CA THR A 709 40.82 20.13 14.55
C THR A 709 39.45 19.98 15.18
N VAL A 710 39.35 20.19 16.51
CA VAL A 710 38.09 20.28 17.23
C VAL A 710 37.91 21.68 17.79
N HIS A 711 36.76 22.29 17.53
CA HIS A 711 36.28 23.49 18.21
C HIS A 711 35.18 23.08 19.19
N ALA A 712 35.42 23.21 20.48
CA ALA A 712 34.47 22.81 21.50
C ALA A 712 34.18 23.96 22.46
N THR A 713 32.90 24.30 22.62
CA THR A 713 32.42 25.20 23.69
C THR A 713 31.61 24.36 24.67
N VAL A 714 32.02 24.36 25.95
CA VAL A 714 31.32 23.65 27.03
C VAL A 714 30.91 24.69 28.07
N THR A 715 29.62 25.03 28.10
CA THR A 715 29.13 26.15 28.89
C THR A 715 27.77 25.92 29.55
N ASN A 716 27.50 26.65 30.63
CA ASN A 716 26.26 26.61 31.40
C ASN A 716 25.83 25.22 31.91
N ASN A 717 26.71 24.21 31.90
CA ASN A 717 26.32 22.86 32.31
C ASN A 717 26.34 22.72 33.84
N THR A 718 25.38 21.95 34.38
CA THR A 718 25.38 21.51 35.77
C THR A 718 25.90 20.07 35.84
N ILE A 719 27.09 19.88 36.40
CA ILE A 719 27.77 18.59 36.51
C ILE A 719 27.89 18.20 37.99
N ARG A 720 27.35 17.04 38.38
CA ARG A 720 27.42 16.63 39.78
C ARG A 720 27.20 15.17 40.12
N ASP A 721 27.57 14.83 41.35
CA ASP A 721 27.29 13.54 41.99
C ASP A 721 27.93 12.36 41.23
N ASN A 722 29.16 12.57 40.74
CA ASN A 722 29.90 11.55 39.98
C ASN A 722 30.78 10.71 40.91
N ALA A 723 30.80 9.40 40.68
CA ALA A 723 31.62 8.46 41.44
C ALA A 723 32.96 8.25 40.75
N ASP A 724 34.06 8.67 41.41
CA ASP A 724 35.46 8.56 40.93
C ASP A 724 35.77 9.16 39.53
N SER A 725 34.81 9.84 38.90
CA SER A 725 34.95 10.46 37.57
C SER A 725 35.20 11.97 37.62
N ARG A 726 35.83 12.53 36.57
CA ARG A 726 35.98 13.99 36.43
C ARG A 726 34.70 14.62 35.88
N GLY A 727 34.63 15.95 35.96
CA GLY A 727 33.58 16.71 35.30
C GLY A 727 33.84 16.80 33.79
N ILE A 728 34.93 17.46 33.40
CA ILE A 728 35.23 17.75 32.00
C ILE A 728 36.65 17.32 31.68
N THR A 729 36.84 16.53 30.63
CA THR A 729 38.15 16.17 30.09
C THR A 729 38.25 16.56 28.61
N VAL A 730 39.34 17.23 28.27
CA VAL A 730 39.72 17.58 26.89
C VAL A 730 41.07 16.94 26.60
N THR A 731 41.14 16.04 25.61
CA THR A 731 42.35 15.26 25.30
C THR A 731 42.78 15.41 23.85
N ALA A 732 43.98 15.89 23.59
CA ALA A 732 44.58 16.07 22.27
C ALA A 732 45.99 15.46 22.20
N THR A 733 46.12 14.15 22.31
CA THR A 733 47.44 13.49 22.50
C THR A 733 48.06 12.95 21.21
N PHE A 734 47.50 13.27 20.04
CA PHE A 734 48.11 12.90 18.75
C PHE A 734 48.95 14.05 18.19
N ALA A 735 50.08 13.75 17.55
CA ALA A 735 50.94 14.76 16.95
C ALA A 735 50.18 15.60 15.91
N GLY A 736 50.11 16.90 16.13
CA GLY A 736 49.39 17.83 15.24
C GLY A 736 47.87 17.88 15.45
N ALA A 737 47.32 17.15 16.42
CA ALA A 737 45.95 17.36 16.88
C ALA A 737 45.79 18.78 17.46
N ILE A 738 44.68 19.43 17.14
CA ILE A 738 44.34 20.74 17.70
C ILE A 738 42.95 20.67 18.32
N ILE A 739 42.84 21.06 19.59
CA ILE A 739 41.54 21.35 20.19
C ILE A 739 41.52 22.81 20.64
N ASN A 740 40.63 23.59 20.05
CA ASN A 740 40.26 24.92 20.53
C ASN A 740 39.08 24.75 21.48
N ALA A 741 39.32 24.86 22.79
CA ALA A 741 38.33 24.57 23.82
C ALA A 741 38.01 25.84 24.62
N ASP A 742 36.73 26.15 24.77
CA ASP A 742 36.23 27.16 25.70
C ASP A 742 35.35 26.48 26.75
N VAL A 743 35.84 26.44 28.00
CA VAL A 743 35.14 25.83 29.14
C VAL A 743 34.85 26.93 30.16
N HIS A 744 33.60 27.38 30.24
CA HIS A 744 33.19 28.47 31.13
C HIS A 744 31.75 28.30 31.62
N ALA A 745 31.38 29.02 32.68
CA ALA A 745 30.03 29.05 33.25
C ALA A 745 29.45 27.68 33.66
N ASN A 746 30.27 26.65 33.85
CA ASN A 746 29.80 25.36 34.35
C ASN A 746 29.75 25.34 35.87
N THR A 747 28.73 24.69 36.43
CA THR A 747 28.61 24.40 37.86
C THR A 747 29.01 22.96 38.12
N ILE A 748 30.16 22.73 38.75
CA ILE A 748 30.72 21.39 38.98
C ILE A 748 30.84 21.12 40.48
N THR A 749 30.17 20.07 40.97
CA THR A 749 30.15 19.72 42.40
C THR A 749 30.17 18.21 42.60
N ASN A 750 30.72 17.70 43.70
CA ASN A 750 30.73 16.25 43.98
C ASN A 750 31.29 15.39 42.81
N VAL A 751 32.41 15.81 42.24
CA VAL A 751 33.19 15.04 41.25
C VAL A 751 34.59 14.78 41.81
N ASN A 752 35.48 14.14 41.03
CA ASN A 752 36.89 14.05 41.41
C ASN A 752 37.53 15.45 41.52
N ASN A 753 37.64 15.94 42.75
CA ASN A 753 38.03 17.32 43.06
C ASN A 753 39.52 17.61 42.82
N ALA A 754 40.37 16.61 42.57
CA ALA A 754 41.80 16.87 42.30
C ALA A 754 42.05 17.39 40.87
N ASN A 755 41.10 17.18 39.96
CA ASN A 755 41.17 17.57 38.55
C ASN A 755 39.77 17.54 37.92
N ALA A 756 38.85 18.34 38.48
CA ALA A 756 37.46 18.37 38.03
C ALA A 756 37.34 18.74 36.54
N ILE A 757 38.23 19.62 36.07
CA ILE A 757 38.46 19.96 34.66
C ILE A 757 39.89 19.57 34.29
N ARG A 758 40.08 18.80 33.22
CA ARG A 758 41.41 18.36 32.77
C ARG A 758 41.64 18.62 31.29
N PHE A 759 42.77 19.22 30.98
CA PHE A 759 43.32 19.37 29.63
C PHE A 759 44.60 18.53 29.51
N LEU A 760 44.64 17.64 28.53
CA LEU A 760 45.77 16.72 28.31
C LEU A 760 46.13 16.66 26.81
N ALA A 761 47.29 17.19 26.45
CA ALA A 761 47.86 17.18 25.11
C ALA A 761 49.30 16.61 25.05
N ASP A 762 49.97 16.43 26.19
CA ASP A 762 51.25 15.73 26.28
C ASP A 762 51.04 14.20 26.19
N GLY A 763 51.51 13.61 25.09
CA GLY A 763 51.31 12.19 24.79
C GLY A 763 52.38 11.29 25.43
N LEU A 764 52.07 10.01 25.65
CA LEU A 764 53.09 9.01 25.98
C LEU A 764 53.95 8.74 24.73
N GLY A 765 55.10 9.41 24.61
CA GLY A 765 56.13 9.10 23.60
C GLY A 765 56.58 10.22 22.66
N GLY A 766 56.25 11.50 22.93
CA GLY A 766 56.76 12.65 22.15
C GLY A 766 56.01 12.94 20.85
N ALA A 767 54.72 12.57 20.77
CA ALA A 767 53.81 12.86 19.67
C ALA A 767 52.73 13.85 20.16
N ASP A 768 53.05 15.14 20.18
CA ASP A 768 52.28 16.10 21.00
C ASP A 768 51.22 16.86 20.19
N GLY A 769 50.00 16.95 20.72
CA GLY A 769 48.96 17.82 20.20
C GLY A 769 49.03 19.23 20.79
N THR A 770 47.97 20.00 20.58
CA THR A 770 47.82 21.39 21.05
C THR A 770 46.41 21.61 21.57
N ILE A 771 46.30 22.16 22.78
CA ILE A 771 45.03 22.66 23.31
C ILE A 771 45.12 24.18 23.43
N ASN A 772 44.19 24.88 22.80
CA ASN A 772 44.08 26.33 22.84
C ASN A 772 42.87 26.73 23.67
N VAL A 773 43.06 27.58 24.68
CA VAL A 773 41.99 28.05 25.56
C VAL A 773 41.95 29.58 25.62
N PRO A 774 40.76 30.20 25.66
CA PRO A 774 40.63 31.66 25.72
C PRO A 774 40.92 32.24 27.10
N GLN A 775 40.82 31.44 28.16
CA GLN A 775 41.13 31.86 29.52
C GLN A 775 42.62 32.23 29.66
N ALA A 776 42.93 33.13 30.60
CA ALA A 776 44.27 33.68 30.76
C ALA A 776 45.25 32.78 31.53
N SER A 777 44.75 31.81 32.29
CA SER A 777 45.52 30.87 33.12
C SER A 777 44.63 29.72 33.61
N GLU A 778 45.24 28.69 34.21
CA GLU A 778 44.53 27.60 34.90
C GLU A 778 43.55 28.14 35.95
N ALA A 779 44.01 29.01 36.87
CA ALA A 779 43.14 29.69 37.85
C ALA A 779 42.03 30.54 37.20
N GLY A 780 42.27 31.04 35.98
CA GLY A 780 41.25 31.71 35.16
C GLY A 780 40.13 30.76 34.75
N ILE A 781 40.46 29.52 34.35
CA ILE A 781 39.50 28.45 34.05
C ILE A 781 38.68 28.10 35.30
N GLU A 782 39.34 27.95 36.45
CA GLU A 782 38.65 27.63 37.71
C GLU A 782 37.64 28.72 38.09
N THR A 783 38.05 29.99 37.99
CA THR A 783 37.22 31.15 38.36
C THR A 783 35.94 31.21 37.53
N VAL A 784 36.04 30.99 36.21
CA VAL A 784 34.87 31.04 35.32
C VAL A 784 33.97 29.79 35.42
N ASN A 785 34.40 28.74 36.13
CA ASN A 785 33.64 27.51 36.38
C ASN A 785 33.33 27.30 37.88
N GLY A 786 33.08 28.40 38.60
CA GLY A 786 32.61 28.32 40.00
C GLY A 786 33.65 27.80 41.00
N GLY A 787 34.93 27.86 40.67
CA GLY A 787 36.04 27.39 41.51
C GLY A 787 36.33 25.89 41.39
N ALA A 788 35.78 25.21 40.37
CA ALA A 788 36.13 23.82 40.06
C ALA A 788 37.61 23.72 39.68
N THR A 789 38.35 22.77 40.26
CA THR A 789 39.79 22.62 40.03
C THR A 789 40.10 22.29 38.57
N ALA A 790 41.07 22.99 38.01
CA ALA A 790 41.55 22.77 36.66
C ALA A 790 42.97 22.18 36.70
N LEU A 791 43.26 21.28 35.76
CA LEU A 791 44.60 20.75 35.54
C LEU A 791 44.94 20.85 34.06
N THR A 792 45.99 21.60 33.76
CA THR A 792 46.54 21.79 32.42
C THR A 792 47.96 21.25 32.33
N ASP A 793 48.38 20.85 31.14
CA ASP A 793 49.77 20.49 30.86
C ASP A 793 50.49 21.60 30.08
N THR A 794 51.77 21.36 29.76
CA THR A 794 52.64 22.33 29.08
C THR A 794 52.22 22.63 27.63
N ARG A 795 51.28 21.85 27.09
CA ARG A 795 50.77 21.93 25.71
C ARG A 795 49.40 22.59 25.63
N THR A 796 48.94 23.14 26.77
CA THR A 796 47.77 24.01 26.86
C THR A 796 48.20 25.48 26.76
N PHE A 797 47.73 26.17 25.72
CA PHE A 797 48.06 27.57 25.46
C PHE A 797 46.88 28.48 25.80
N PHE A 798 47.16 29.49 26.63
CA PHE A 798 46.19 30.45 27.13
C PHE A 798 46.07 31.69 26.24
N ASN A 799 45.04 32.51 26.48
CA ASN A 799 44.74 33.76 25.75
C ASN A 799 44.55 33.56 24.23
N GLN A 800 43.99 32.42 23.84
CA GLN A 800 43.70 32.12 22.44
C GLN A 800 42.31 32.66 22.02
N PRO A 801 42.03 32.82 20.71
CA PRO A 801 40.70 33.19 20.24
C PRO A 801 39.61 32.19 20.68
N LEU A 802 38.36 32.65 20.72
CA LEU A 802 37.22 31.77 20.96
C LEU A 802 37.11 30.69 19.86
N PRO A 803 36.70 29.46 20.20
CA PRO A 803 36.44 28.42 19.23
C PRO A 803 35.28 28.81 18.30
N LEU A 804 35.32 28.29 17.07
CA LEU A 804 34.22 28.45 16.14
C LEU A 804 33.00 27.67 16.64
N LEU A 805 31.82 28.28 16.56
CA LEU A 805 30.56 27.63 16.91
C LEU A 805 30.04 26.80 15.72
N PRO A 806 29.28 25.72 15.99
CA PRO A 806 28.57 24.99 14.95
C PRO A 806 27.54 25.90 14.25
N ALA A 807 27.29 25.64 12.96
CA ALA A 807 26.17 26.25 12.25
C ALA A 807 24.82 25.66 12.73
N ALA A 808 23.72 26.33 12.39
CA ALA A 808 22.40 25.72 12.57
C ALA A 808 22.30 24.43 11.74
N THR A 809 21.72 23.38 12.31
CA THR A 809 21.45 22.13 11.59
C THR A 809 20.53 22.43 10.41
N PRO A 810 20.91 22.10 9.15
CA PRO A 810 20.18 22.46 7.94
C PRO A 810 18.76 21.88 7.82
#